data_AF-A0A9W9IDP4-F1
#
_entry.id   AF-A0A9W9IDP4-F1
#
_cell.length_a   1.000
_cell.length_b   1.000
_cell.length_c   1.000
_cell.angle_alpha   90.00
_cell.angle_beta   90.00
_cell.angle_gamma   90.00
#
_symmetry.space_group_name_H-M   'P 1'
#
loop_
_entity.id
_entity.type
_entity.pdbx_description
1 polymer ?
#
loop_
_entity_poly.entity_id
_entity_poly.type
_entity_poly.pdbx_seq_one_letter_code
_entity_poly.pdbx_strand_id
1 'polypeptide(L)'
;MPASLSPWAQLCAPFRPPLAHALRTSAPTPSQWTSRSHFRRISSRFHAPIFSRPSFSPVSSTSAFPSSRRPFSSGWRFYYQQNRYNRFNGGGRQSIFFTMVQNARPHHFVIVGLGISGFYLYNTDVVEMTGRRRFNCIPHSQELAMGAQSYREVLNSERGKILPDYHPLTRMVDRVLQRLIPQAPIEGADWKVHVIKDDGMANAFVLPGGKVFVYTGIMPICRDEDGLAAVLGHEIAHVVAHHPAERMSNSFLTLGAVFVLAMLFDVSGSVSSMVLNLMWSLPNSRTQEAEADNIGLMMMSKACFNPEAAVKLWKRMQMQEKEAPPQFMSTHPSSYNREEAIRGWLAKAESIYADNGCSSFGSYRNVATTGEFPSCKRSKPTVLRRSSKNSPAQREKPIDSPPQLLPLVASIRTRPRTMSLSIPGPSQAGLFKPGYQSHDAEDGAVIRNIEACQAISQTVQTSLGPYGRNKIVINHLQKMILTSDAATILRELDVVHPAAKLIVMASQQQDAEMGDATNLVIVLAGELLKKAEELIRLGLKTSDITQGYEKAQNFALKVLEELEVDRLQEMRSVPELSKALRTVVASKQSGSEDVLANLVAEAVLAVLPKNPVNFNVDNVRVVKIMGGSLEQSRVIKGMVFGREPDGIVKQARKAKVGVFSCPIDVSQTETKGTVLLKNAQEMVDYTKGEEERLEAAIKELYDSGLRVLVAGSSVGDLAMHYLNRFNILVIKILSKFELRRLCRVVGATPLARLGAPMPDEMGNVDVVETTEIGGDRVTVFRQEDATNVTRTSTIVLRGATQNHLEDVERAIDDGVNVIKAVTKDPRLVPGAGATEIQLVRRISDFADRTPGLPQHAIRKYAEAFEVVPRTLAESAGLDATEVLSRLYTAHHRSNTEEQSGEEGSSEDEESYWNTGVDLEIGASNGTLDAVDEGILDLMASKSWAIRLASEAARTVLSVDQIIVARQAGGPKPPGPNPNWDED
;
A
#
# COMPACT_ATOMS: atom_id res chain seq x y z
N MET A 1 -11.75 79.13 19.50
CA MET A 1 -10.76 79.29 20.60
C MET A 1 -10.88 80.69 21.18
N PRO A 2 -10.37 80.95 22.41
CA PRO A 2 -10.16 79.99 23.48
C PRO A 2 -11.53 79.65 24.14
N ALA A 3 -12.03 80.10 25.31
CA ALA A 3 -11.45 80.82 26.45
C ALA A 3 -12.29 80.75 27.74
N SER A 4 -11.86 79.93 28.70
CA SER A 4 -11.43 80.45 30.00
C SER A 4 -9.94 80.07 30.14
N LEU A 5 -8.97 80.96 30.30
CA LEU A 5 -8.98 82.43 30.46
C LEU A 5 -8.08 83.05 29.35
N SER A 6 -8.61 83.91 28.47
CA SER A 6 -8.45 85.38 28.42
C SER A 6 -6.98 85.90 28.37
N PRO A 7 -6.60 86.81 27.43
CA PRO A 7 -7.42 87.93 26.94
C PRO A 7 -7.53 88.18 25.40
N TRP A 8 -8.69 88.74 25.00
CA TRP A 8 -8.97 89.74 23.91
C TRP A 8 -9.00 89.40 22.38
N ALA A 9 -10.07 89.91 21.72
CA ALA A 9 -10.24 90.38 20.31
C ALA A 9 -10.77 89.50 19.12
N GLN A 10 -12.11 89.54 18.91
CA GLN A 10 -12.90 89.91 17.68
C GLN A 10 -13.03 89.08 16.34
N LEU A 11 -14.31 88.75 16.01
CA LEU A 11 -15.08 88.86 14.72
C LEU A 11 -15.26 87.72 13.65
N CYS A 12 -16.56 87.43 13.37
CA CYS A 12 -17.25 86.95 12.12
C CYS A 12 -17.20 85.47 11.61
N ALA A 13 -18.36 84.90 11.20
CA ALA A 13 -18.54 83.57 10.53
C ALA A 13 -19.97 83.31 9.96
N PRO A 14 -20.18 82.58 8.82
CA PRO A 14 -21.53 82.23 8.31
C PRO A 14 -21.81 80.78 7.77
N PHE A 15 -23.04 80.27 8.03
CA PHE A 15 -24.01 79.44 7.22
C PHE A 15 -23.59 78.19 6.37
N ARG A 16 -24.25 76.99 6.28
CA ARG A 16 -25.65 76.40 6.44
C ARG A 16 -26.69 76.73 5.34
N PRO A 17 -27.78 75.92 5.08
CA PRO A 17 -28.12 74.47 5.28
C PRO A 17 -28.65 73.85 3.91
N PRO A 18 -29.75 73.02 3.71
CA PRO A 18 -30.50 72.02 4.52
C PRO A 18 -30.86 70.64 3.82
N LEU A 19 -31.60 69.81 4.60
CA LEU A 19 -32.41 68.56 4.42
C LEU A 19 -33.41 68.40 3.23
N ALA A 20 -33.87 67.15 2.90
CA ALA A 20 -35.23 66.61 3.22
C ALA A 20 -35.77 65.35 2.44
N HIS A 21 -36.46 64.45 3.18
CA HIS A 21 -37.60 63.52 2.90
C HIS A 21 -37.77 62.57 1.68
N ALA A 22 -38.37 61.40 2.00
CA ALA A 22 -38.77 60.26 1.17
C ALA A 22 -40.15 60.39 0.46
N LEU A 23 -40.52 59.42 -0.41
CA LEU A 23 -41.81 58.66 -0.39
C LEU A 23 -42.01 57.60 -1.52
N ARG A 24 -42.47 56.39 -1.11
CA ARG A 24 -43.48 55.47 -1.72
C ARG A 24 -43.38 54.79 -3.13
N THR A 25 -43.72 53.47 -3.07
CA THR A 25 -44.66 52.65 -3.90
C THR A 25 -44.26 51.83 -5.14
N SER A 26 -44.81 50.60 -5.13
CA SER A 26 -45.28 49.70 -6.23
C SER A 26 -44.28 49.04 -7.20
N ALA A 27 -44.31 47.69 -7.20
CA ALA A 27 -43.94 46.83 -8.33
C ALA A 27 -45.10 46.75 -9.36
N PRO A 28 -44.92 46.14 -10.56
CA PRO A 28 -45.06 44.67 -10.65
C PRO A 28 -44.17 43.95 -11.71
N THR A 29 -44.15 42.63 -11.66
CA THR A 29 -43.79 41.71 -12.77
C THR A 29 -45.06 41.40 -13.61
N PRO A 30 -44.98 41.06 -14.92
CA PRO A 30 -44.48 39.78 -15.46
C PRO A 30 -43.63 40.02 -16.77
N SER A 31 -43.38 39.12 -17.75
CA SER A 31 -43.85 37.75 -18.03
C SER A 31 -42.81 36.89 -18.81
N GLN A 32 -43.19 35.66 -19.13
CA GLN A 32 -42.49 34.75 -20.05
C GLN A 32 -42.88 35.01 -21.53
N TRP A 33 -42.05 34.60 -22.49
CA TRP A 33 -42.43 34.27 -23.89
C TRP A 33 -41.53 33.15 -24.44
N THR A 34 -41.95 32.48 -25.53
CA THR A 34 -41.62 31.07 -25.78
C THR A 34 -40.90 30.72 -27.09
N SER A 35 -39.84 29.90 -26.97
CA SER A 35 -39.50 28.76 -27.84
C SER A 35 -39.02 28.93 -29.30
N ARG A 36 -38.17 27.97 -29.71
CA ARG A 36 -37.96 27.36 -31.05
C ARG A 36 -37.16 28.07 -32.17
N SER A 37 -35.99 27.47 -32.40
CA SER A 37 -35.47 26.91 -33.68
C SER A 37 -34.80 27.77 -34.78
N HIS A 38 -33.52 27.42 -34.99
CA HIS A 38 -32.81 27.23 -36.28
C HIS A 38 -32.14 28.40 -37.04
N PHE A 39 -30.85 28.16 -37.39
CA PHE A 39 -30.11 28.51 -38.63
C PHE A 39 -30.31 29.91 -39.27
N ARG A 40 -29.28 30.72 -39.59
CA ARG A 40 -27.89 30.38 -39.99
C ARG A 40 -26.99 31.64 -40.00
N ARG A 41 -25.68 31.46 -39.74
CA ARG A 41 -24.49 32.34 -40.01
C ARG A 41 -24.71 33.77 -40.57
N ILE A 42 -24.01 34.76 -39.98
CA ILE A 42 -22.95 35.56 -40.66
C ILE A 42 -22.11 36.35 -39.62
N SER A 43 -20.93 36.83 -40.07
CA SER A 43 -19.73 37.35 -39.38
C SER A 43 -19.83 38.37 -38.23
N SER A 44 -18.91 38.25 -37.25
CA SER A 44 -18.07 39.27 -36.56
C SER A 44 -17.67 38.77 -35.15
N ARG A 45 -16.62 39.21 -34.42
CA ARG A 45 -15.30 39.84 -34.67
C ARG A 45 -14.44 39.63 -33.39
N PHE A 46 -13.11 39.82 -33.48
CA PHE A 46 -12.15 40.05 -32.36
C PHE A 46 -11.87 38.96 -31.27
N HIS A 47 -10.70 38.33 -31.46
CA HIS A 47 -9.59 38.11 -30.50
C HIS A 47 -9.71 37.18 -29.27
N ALA A 48 -8.87 36.15 -29.28
CA ALA A 48 -8.15 35.59 -28.13
C ALA A 48 -6.74 35.16 -28.58
N PRO A 49 -5.67 35.30 -27.76
CA PRO A 49 -4.30 34.92 -28.16
C PRO A 49 -3.89 33.51 -27.69
N ILE A 50 -3.38 32.69 -28.60
CA ILE A 50 -2.64 31.45 -28.28
C ILE A 50 -1.41 31.38 -29.20
N PHE A 51 -0.23 31.12 -28.64
CA PHE A 51 1.01 30.92 -29.40
C PHE A 51 1.17 29.47 -29.86
N SER A 52 1.54 29.26 -31.12
CA SER A 52 1.85 27.94 -31.70
C SER A 52 3.20 27.95 -32.44
N ARG A 53 3.87 26.79 -32.46
CA ARG A 53 5.20 26.59 -33.06
C ARG A 53 5.22 26.86 -34.58
N PRO A 54 6.30 27.44 -35.14
CA PRO A 54 6.55 27.42 -36.58
C PRO A 54 7.33 26.16 -37.00
N SER A 55 6.99 25.62 -38.17
CA SER A 55 7.80 24.67 -38.93
C SER A 55 8.31 25.37 -40.19
N PHE A 56 9.56 25.13 -40.60
CA PHE A 56 10.12 25.70 -41.83
C PHE A 56 10.65 24.63 -42.79
N SER A 57 10.47 24.88 -44.09
CA SER A 57 11.12 24.19 -45.20
C SER A 57 11.66 25.25 -46.17
N PRO A 58 12.74 24.97 -46.94
CA PRO A 58 13.58 26.00 -47.55
C PRO A 58 13.24 26.29 -49.03
N VAL A 59 13.77 27.39 -49.57
CA VAL A 59 14.22 27.49 -50.97
C VAL A 59 15.25 28.63 -51.17
N SER A 60 15.99 28.55 -52.27
CA SER A 60 17.26 29.22 -52.63
C SER A 60 17.29 30.73 -52.91
N SER A 61 18.48 31.33 -52.81
CA SER A 61 18.99 32.33 -53.77
C SER A 61 20.52 32.15 -54.01
N THR A 62 21.07 32.62 -55.15
CA THR A 62 22.38 32.17 -55.68
C THR A 62 23.21 33.27 -56.37
N SER A 63 24.54 33.29 -56.17
CA SER A 63 25.61 33.77 -57.13
C SER A 63 27.00 33.85 -56.44
N ALA A 64 28.17 33.80 -57.09
CA ALA A 64 28.56 33.22 -58.40
C ALA A 64 30.11 33.16 -58.60
N PHE A 65 30.68 31.95 -58.79
CA PHE A 65 31.96 31.60 -59.51
C PHE A 65 33.31 32.30 -59.16
N PRO A 66 34.48 31.88 -59.73
CA PRO A 66 34.90 30.62 -60.38
C PRO A 66 36.01 29.87 -59.57
N SER A 67 36.59 28.69 -59.85
CA SER A 67 36.37 27.50 -60.71
C SER A 67 37.67 27.03 -61.44
N SER A 68 38.33 25.98 -60.92
CA SER A 68 39.28 25.12 -61.65
C SER A 68 39.60 23.85 -60.82
N ARG A 69 39.88 22.66 -61.36
CA ARG A 69 39.47 22.00 -62.62
C ARG A 69 39.21 20.50 -62.32
N ARG A 70 38.39 19.84 -63.15
CA ARG A 70 38.04 18.39 -63.13
C ARG A 70 39.11 17.55 -63.90
N PRO A 71 39.15 16.18 -63.91
CA PRO A 71 37.95 15.30 -64.09
C PRO A 71 37.95 13.83 -63.58
N PHE A 72 36.79 13.16 -63.80
CA PHE A 72 36.53 11.70 -63.90
C PHE A 72 36.79 10.78 -62.66
N SER A 73 36.05 9.69 -62.42
CA SER A 73 34.80 9.17 -63.03
C SER A 73 33.97 8.28 -62.06
N SER A 74 32.69 8.06 -62.41
CA SER A 74 31.91 6.81 -62.24
C SER A 74 31.84 6.05 -60.90
N GLY A 75 30.60 5.78 -60.44
CA GLY A 75 30.24 4.47 -59.87
C GLY A 75 30.01 4.40 -58.35
N TRP A 76 28.81 4.75 -57.89
CA TRP A 76 28.38 4.50 -56.51
C TRP A 76 27.87 3.06 -56.33
N ARG A 77 28.31 2.38 -55.27
CA ARG A 77 27.54 1.36 -54.56
C ARG A 77 27.55 1.70 -53.06
N PHE A 78 26.38 1.79 -52.45
CA PHE A 78 26.27 2.04 -51.02
C PHE A 78 26.60 0.78 -50.22
N TYR A 79 27.49 0.91 -49.24
CA TYR A 79 27.56 0.01 -48.08
C TYR A 79 27.54 0.85 -46.81
N TYR A 80 26.59 0.55 -45.91
CA TYR A 80 26.54 1.15 -44.58
C TYR A 80 27.62 0.51 -43.71
N GLN A 81 28.77 1.17 -43.54
CA GLN A 81 29.81 0.70 -42.63
C GLN A 81 29.60 1.32 -41.24
N GLN A 82 28.92 0.58 -40.36
CA GLN A 82 28.78 0.98 -38.96
C GLN A 82 30.15 0.93 -38.26
N ASN A 83 30.65 2.08 -37.83
CA ASN A 83 31.91 2.15 -37.09
C ASN A 83 31.75 1.60 -35.67
N ARG A 84 32.68 0.73 -35.26
CA ARG A 84 32.74 0.17 -33.90
C ARG A 84 33.14 1.24 -32.89
N TYR A 85 32.45 1.30 -31.76
CA TYR A 85 32.95 1.96 -30.55
C TYR A 85 33.81 0.98 -29.75
N ASN A 86 35.14 1.13 -29.82
CA ASN A 86 36.04 0.54 -28.82
C ASN A 86 36.14 1.49 -27.62
N ARG A 87 35.70 1.05 -26.43
CA ARG A 87 35.80 1.79 -25.17
C ARG A 87 36.94 1.20 -24.34
N PHE A 88 37.89 2.03 -23.91
CA PHE A 88 39.00 1.63 -23.04
C PHE A 88 38.91 2.28 -21.65
N ASN A 89 39.60 1.66 -20.68
CA ASN A 89 39.38 1.86 -19.25
C ASN A 89 39.62 3.29 -18.72
N GLY A 90 38.83 3.66 -17.71
CA GLY A 90 39.15 4.66 -16.69
C GLY A 90 39.20 3.98 -15.32
N GLY A 91 40.11 4.41 -14.45
CA GLY A 91 40.46 3.67 -13.23
C GLY A 91 39.49 3.85 -12.05
N GLY A 92 38.42 3.06 -12.02
CA GLY A 92 37.91 2.56 -10.74
C GLY A 92 38.79 1.41 -10.23
N ARG A 93 38.63 0.98 -8.97
CA ARG A 93 39.15 -0.31 -8.49
C ARG A 93 38.44 -1.44 -9.26
N GLN A 94 39.01 -1.88 -10.39
CA GLN A 94 38.50 -3.06 -11.08
C GLN A 94 38.59 -4.26 -10.16
N SER A 95 37.48 -4.99 -10.02
CA SER A 95 37.51 -6.34 -9.45
C SER A 95 38.50 -7.17 -10.24
N ILE A 96 39.34 -7.95 -9.55
CA ILE A 96 40.36 -8.84 -10.14
C ILE A 96 39.74 -9.73 -11.22
N PHE A 97 38.48 -10.11 -11.03
CA PHE A 97 37.66 -10.89 -11.97
C PHE A 97 37.48 -10.19 -13.34
N PHE A 98 37.28 -8.87 -13.37
CA PHE A 98 37.05 -8.14 -14.63
C PHE A 98 38.30 -8.11 -15.50
N THR A 99 39.47 -7.92 -14.87
CA THR A 99 40.79 -8.01 -15.53
C THR A 99 41.10 -9.46 -15.96
N MET A 100 40.61 -10.46 -15.22
CA MET A 100 40.74 -11.88 -15.57
C MET A 100 39.89 -12.24 -16.80
N VAL A 101 38.64 -11.79 -16.85
CA VAL A 101 37.71 -12.01 -17.99
C VAL A 101 38.18 -11.29 -19.25
N GLN A 102 38.66 -10.04 -19.16
CA GLN A 102 39.19 -9.32 -20.33
C GLN A 102 40.46 -9.96 -20.93
N ASN A 103 41.23 -10.72 -20.14
CA ASN A 103 42.42 -11.46 -20.60
C ASN A 103 42.16 -12.95 -20.90
N ALA A 104 40.92 -13.43 -20.73
CA ALA A 104 40.57 -14.84 -20.88
C ALA A 104 40.61 -15.30 -22.35
N ARG A 105 41.72 -15.92 -22.77
CA ARG A 105 41.81 -16.64 -24.05
C ARG A 105 40.74 -17.75 -24.12
N PRO A 106 40.17 -18.07 -25.29
CA PRO A 106 38.98 -18.94 -25.41
C PRO A 106 39.07 -20.31 -24.71
N HIS A 107 40.26 -20.90 -24.58
CA HIS A 107 40.46 -22.14 -23.82
C HIS A 107 40.13 -22.01 -22.31
N HIS A 108 40.17 -20.81 -21.71
CA HIS A 108 39.75 -20.62 -20.32
C HIS A 108 38.25 -20.88 -20.15
N PHE A 109 37.41 -20.43 -21.10
CA PHE A 109 35.98 -20.72 -21.09
C PHE A 109 35.71 -22.22 -21.32
N VAL A 110 36.54 -22.90 -22.13
CA VAL A 110 36.48 -24.37 -22.29
C VAL A 110 36.86 -25.07 -20.99
N ILE A 111 37.92 -24.63 -20.29
CA ILE A 111 38.34 -25.20 -19.00
C ILE A 111 37.29 -24.97 -17.92
N VAL A 112 36.68 -23.78 -17.83
CA VAL A 112 35.58 -23.49 -16.90
C VAL A 112 34.34 -24.31 -17.24
N GLY A 113 33.97 -24.42 -18.53
CA GLY A 113 32.86 -25.25 -18.99
C GLY A 113 33.04 -26.74 -18.69
N LEU A 114 34.25 -27.27 -18.89
CA LEU A 114 34.63 -28.64 -18.51
C LEU A 114 34.63 -28.82 -16.98
N GLY A 115 35.08 -27.82 -16.21
CA GLY A 115 35.04 -27.83 -14.75
C GLY A 115 33.62 -27.89 -14.20
N ILE A 116 32.71 -27.03 -14.71
CA ILE A 116 31.29 -27.02 -14.35
C ILE A 116 30.62 -28.35 -14.78
N SER A 117 30.91 -28.85 -15.98
CA SER A 117 30.35 -30.11 -16.49
C SER A 117 30.85 -31.31 -15.66
N GLY A 118 32.13 -31.35 -15.30
CA GLY A 118 32.72 -32.37 -14.44
C GLY A 118 32.15 -32.33 -13.03
N PHE A 119 31.98 -31.13 -12.45
CA PHE A 119 31.32 -30.95 -11.16
C PHE A 119 29.85 -31.41 -11.19
N TYR A 120 29.11 -31.07 -12.25
CA TYR A 120 27.73 -31.54 -12.42
C TYR A 120 27.65 -33.07 -12.48
N LEU A 121 28.46 -33.70 -13.33
CA LEU A 121 28.49 -35.15 -13.50
C LEU A 121 28.99 -35.90 -12.25
N TYR A 122 29.94 -35.33 -11.50
CA TYR A 122 30.45 -35.92 -10.26
C TYR A 122 29.40 -35.93 -9.14
N ASN A 123 28.56 -34.90 -9.06
CA ASN A 123 27.47 -34.78 -8.08
C ASN A 123 26.10 -35.23 -8.65
N THR A 124 26.09 -36.10 -9.66
CA THR A 124 24.85 -36.69 -10.23
C THR A 124 24.59 -38.08 -9.64
N ASP A 125 23.78 -38.11 -8.57
CA ASP A 125 23.38 -39.32 -7.86
C ASP A 125 22.17 -40.01 -8.48
N VAL A 126 21.89 -41.23 -8.02
CA VAL A 126 20.64 -41.96 -8.27
C VAL A 126 19.86 -42.11 -6.95
N VAL A 127 18.56 -41.80 -6.96
CA VAL A 127 17.65 -42.02 -5.83
C VAL A 127 17.40 -43.52 -5.67
N GLU A 128 17.80 -44.10 -4.53
CA GLU A 128 17.78 -45.55 -4.27
C GLU A 128 16.39 -46.18 -4.44
N MET A 129 15.33 -45.48 -4.02
CA MET A 129 13.96 -46.00 -4.02
C MET A 129 13.24 -45.92 -5.37
N THR A 130 13.76 -45.17 -6.35
CA THR A 130 13.07 -44.91 -7.63
C THR A 130 13.93 -45.08 -8.88
N GLY A 131 15.27 -45.10 -8.74
CA GLY A 131 16.19 -45.10 -9.88
C GLY A 131 16.30 -43.75 -10.59
N ARG A 132 15.68 -42.67 -10.08
CA ARG A 132 15.76 -41.34 -10.69
C ARG A 132 17.16 -40.74 -10.51
N ARG A 133 17.74 -40.18 -11.58
CA ARG A 133 18.94 -39.35 -11.48
C ARG A 133 18.62 -37.95 -10.94
N ARG A 134 19.45 -37.46 -10.02
CA ARG A 134 19.35 -36.12 -9.40
C ARG A 134 20.72 -35.46 -9.34
N PHE A 135 20.78 -34.13 -9.28
CA PHE A 135 21.98 -33.41 -8.89
C PHE A 135 21.92 -33.11 -7.39
N ASN A 136 22.91 -33.56 -6.63
CA ASN A 136 23.04 -33.28 -5.19
C ASN A 136 24.51 -33.05 -4.81
N CYS A 137 24.85 -31.82 -4.46
CA CYS A 137 26.21 -31.43 -4.05
C CYS A 137 26.35 -31.17 -2.54
N ILE A 138 25.31 -31.48 -1.76
CA ILE A 138 25.28 -31.27 -0.31
C ILE A 138 25.54 -32.59 0.41
N PRO A 139 26.58 -32.67 1.27
CA PRO A 139 26.86 -33.88 2.03
C PRO A 139 25.82 -34.06 3.16
N HIS A 140 25.45 -35.30 3.43
CA HIS A 140 24.41 -35.64 4.41
C HIS A 140 24.70 -35.10 5.83
N SER A 141 25.97 -34.96 6.22
CA SER A 141 26.36 -34.33 7.49
C SER A 141 25.96 -32.84 7.58
N GLN A 142 25.96 -32.11 6.47
CA GLN A 142 25.50 -30.72 6.39
C GLN A 142 23.97 -30.65 6.40
N GLU A 143 23.29 -31.57 5.71
CA GLU A 143 21.83 -31.70 5.75
C GLU A 143 21.32 -31.97 7.19
N LEU A 144 21.97 -32.87 7.93
CA LEU A 144 21.68 -33.13 9.34
C LEU A 144 21.97 -31.92 10.23
N ALA A 145 23.09 -31.21 10.01
CA ALA A 145 23.42 -30.00 10.78
C ALA A 145 22.39 -28.87 10.57
N MET A 146 21.88 -28.72 9.35
CA MET A 146 20.79 -27.79 9.04
C MET A 146 19.46 -28.22 9.67
N GLY A 147 19.11 -29.52 9.60
CA GLY A 147 17.93 -30.05 10.30
C GLY A 147 17.97 -29.77 11.82
N ALA A 148 19.15 -29.91 12.43
CA ALA A 148 19.39 -29.57 13.83
C ALA A 148 19.39 -28.05 14.14
N GLN A 149 19.51 -27.18 13.13
CA GLN A 149 19.24 -25.75 13.27
C GLN A 149 17.75 -25.45 13.18
N SER A 150 17.07 -25.87 12.11
CA SER A 150 15.62 -25.68 11.93
C SER A 150 14.81 -26.27 13.09
N TYR A 151 15.24 -27.39 13.67
CA TYR A 151 14.63 -27.96 14.86
C TYR A 151 14.66 -27.01 16.07
N ARG A 152 15.78 -26.30 16.30
CA ARG A 152 15.89 -25.31 17.38
C ARG A 152 15.05 -24.05 17.10
N GLU A 153 14.94 -23.66 15.84
CA GLU A 153 14.14 -22.51 15.43
C GLU A 153 12.63 -22.77 15.63
N VAL A 154 12.12 -23.92 15.20
CA VAL A 154 10.71 -24.33 15.40
C VAL A 154 10.38 -24.53 16.90
N LEU A 155 11.29 -25.12 17.68
CA LEU A 155 11.11 -25.24 19.14
C LEU A 155 11.10 -23.89 19.86
N ASN A 156 11.73 -22.85 19.28
CA ASN A 156 11.68 -21.50 19.81
C ASN A 156 10.41 -20.74 19.39
N SER A 157 9.89 -20.94 18.17
CA SER A 157 8.68 -20.26 17.69
C SER A 157 7.40 -20.81 18.33
N GLU A 158 7.23 -22.14 18.36
CA GLU A 158 6.01 -22.77 18.90
C GLU A 158 6.10 -23.10 20.40
N ARG A 159 7.00 -22.40 21.11
CA ARG A 159 7.28 -22.61 22.52
C ARG A 159 6.03 -22.34 23.38
N GLY A 160 5.44 -23.41 23.91
CA GLY A 160 4.21 -23.36 24.71
C GLY A 160 2.94 -23.84 23.98
N LYS A 161 2.98 -24.03 22.65
CA LYS A 161 1.89 -24.70 21.90
C LYS A 161 2.05 -26.22 21.80
N ILE A 162 3.26 -26.75 22.04
CA ILE A 162 3.56 -28.19 21.90
C ILE A 162 2.82 -29.00 22.97
N LEU A 163 2.05 -29.99 22.53
CA LEU A 163 1.29 -30.90 23.38
C LEU A 163 2.22 -31.95 24.03
N PRO A 164 2.03 -32.28 25.31
CA PRO A 164 2.90 -33.22 26.02
C PRO A 164 2.73 -34.66 25.52
N ASP A 165 3.78 -35.48 25.71
CA ASP A 165 3.88 -36.86 25.23
C ASP A 165 2.69 -37.77 25.63
N TYR A 166 2.10 -37.52 26.80
CA TYR A 166 0.95 -38.29 27.30
C TYR A 166 -0.39 -37.95 26.62
N HIS A 167 -0.46 -36.86 25.84
CA HIS A 167 -1.69 -36.41 25.19
C HIS A 167 -2.16 -37.41 24.12
N PRO A 168 -3.47 -37.72 24.01
CA PRO A 168 -3.97 -38.77 23.12
C PRO A 168 -3.62 -38.57 21.64
N LEU A 169 -3.54 -37.32 21.15
CA LEU A 169 -3.08 -37.02 19.79
C LEU A 169 -1.58 -37.31 19.61
N THR A 170 -0.73 -36.90 20.56
CA THR A 170 0.72 -37.19 20.51
C THR A 170 0.97 -38.69 20.50
N ARG A 171 0.26 -39.44 21.36
CA ARG A 171 0.28 -40.91 21.37
C ARG A 171 -0.33 -41.56 20.12
N MET A 172 -1.15 -40.87 19.34
CA MET A 172 -1.68 -41.36 18.06
C MET A 172 -0.67 -41.14 16.93
N VAL A 173 -0.08 -39.94 16.84
CA VAL A 173 0.99 -39.63 15.89
C VAL A 173 2.19 -40.55 16.10
N ASP A 174 2.61 -40.77 17.35
CA ASP A 174 3.68 -41.72 17.68
C ASP A 174 3.33 -43.16 17.25
N ARG A 175 2.17 -43.70 17.60
CA ARG A 175 1.74 -45.05 17.13
C ARG A 175 1.77 -45.21 15.60
N VAL A 176 1.43 -44.15 14.86
CA VAL A 176 1.50 -44.18 13.39
C VAL A 176 2.95 -44.13 12.92
N LEU A 177 3.77 -43.24 13.51
CA LEU A 177 5.19 -43.09 13.17
C LEU A 177 6.00 -44.36 13.47
N GLN A 178 5.82 -44.99 14.64
CA GLN A 178 6.52 -46.23 15.01
C GLN A 178 6.26 -47.40 14.03
N ARG A 179 5.16 -47.35 13.26
CA ARG A 179 4.87 -48.31 12.19
C ARG A 179 5.49 -47.93 10.84
N LEU A 180 5.72 -46.64 10.59
CA LEU A 180 6.35 -46.13 9.37
C LEU A 180 7.88 -46.16 9.43
N ILE A 181 8.49 -45.87 10.59
CA ILE A 181 9.96 -45.84 10.77
C ILE A 181 10.66 -47.11 10.23
N PRO A 182 10.21 -48.36 10.53
CA PRO A 182 10.86 -49.57 10.02
C PRO A 182 10.83 -49.74 8.49
N GLN A 183 10.08 -48.89 7.78
CA GLN A 183 9.96 -48.90 6.31
C GLN A 183 10.75 -47.77 5.63
N ALA A 184 11.39 -46.88 6.42
CA ALA A 184 12.24 -45.80 5.95
C ALA A 184 13.73 -46.13 6.21
N PRO A 185 14.60 -46.19 5.18
CA PRO A 185 16.00 -46.59 5.31
C PRO A 185 16.89 -45.45 5.84
N ILE A 186 16.53 -44.84 6.98
CA ILE A 186 17.26 -43.70 7.54
C ILE A 186 18.14 -44.17 8.70
N GLU A 187 19.41 -44.40 8.41
CA GLU A 187 20.41 -44.75 9.43
C GLU A 187 20.67 -43.55 10.37
N GLY A 188 20.81 -43.82 11.68
CA GLY A 188 21.27 -42.83 12.66
C GLY A 188 20.27 -41.73 13.10
N ALA A 189 19.01 -41.76 12.67
CA ALA A 189 18.03 -40.73 13.05
C ALA A 189 17.47 -40.88 14.48
N ASP A 190 17.46 -39.77 15.24
CA ASP A 190 16.83 -39.66 16.56
C ASP A 190 15.35 -39.25 16.40
N TRP A 191 14.47 -40.22 16.16
CA TRP A 191 13.06 -39.95 15.89
C TRP A 191 12.33 -39.34 17.09
N LYS A 192 11.74 -38.15 16.90
CA LYS A 192 10.94 -37.45 17.93
C LYS A 192 9.73 -36.75 17.32
N VAL A 193 8.57 -36.92 17.97
CA VAL A 193 7.27 -36.34 17.60
C VAL A 193 6.98 -35.10 18.44
N HIS A 194 6.54 -34.02 17.77
CA HIS A 194 5.97 -32.83 18.41
C HIS A 194 4.61 -32.54 17.76
N VAL A 195 3.53 -32.57 18.56
CA VAL A 195 2.21 -32.14 18.08
C VAL A 195 1.94 -30.73 18.57
N ILE A 196 1.76 -29.79 17.65
CA ILE A 196 1.56 -28.37 17.95
C ILE A 196 0.05 -28.11 17.98
N LYS A 197 -0.44 -27.54 19.09
CA LYS A 197 -1.85 -27.14 19.20
C LYS A 197 -2.08 -25.83 18.45
N ASP A 198 -2.53 -25.96 17.21
CA ASP A 198 -2.99 -24.86 16.37
C ASP A 198 -4.05 -25.42 15.42
N ASP A 199 -5.32 -25.16 15.75
CA ASP A 199 -6.47 -25.72 15.02
C ASP A 199 -6.77 -24.94 13.73
N GLY A 200 -6.15 -23.76 13.55
CA GLY A 200 -6.21 -22.97 12.31
C GLY A 200 -5.18 -23.41 11.26
N MET A 201 -4.08 -24.05 11.66
CA MET A 201 -3.04 -24.50 10.73
C MET A 201 -3.18 -25.97 10.34
N ALA A 202 -3.73 -26.22 9.15
CA ALA A 202 -3.64 -27.52 8.49
C ALA A 202 -2.24 -27.70 7.87
N ASN A 203 -1.30 -28.27 8.65
CA ASN A 203 0.07 -28.55 8.22
C ASN A 203 0.71 -29.73 8.99
N ALA A 204 1.72 -30.37 8.39
CA ALA A 204 2.62 -31.33 9.01
C ALA A 204 3.94 -31.38 8.21
N PHE A 205 5.09 -31.61 8.86
CA PHE A 205 6.38 -31.75 8.17
C PHE A 205 7.39 -32.59 8.97
N VAL A 206 8.42 -33.10 8.28
CA VAL A 206 9.55 -33.82 8.90
C VAL A 206 10.88 -33.17 8.51
N LEU A 207 11.73 -32.91 9.51
CA LEU A 207 13.09 -32.39 9.30
C LEU A 207 14.12 -33.53 9.19
N PRO A 208 15.23 -33.33 8.46
CA PRO A 208 16.38 -34.23 8.49
C PRO A 208 16.83 -34.55 9.91
N GLY A 209 17.16 -35.82 10.16
CA GLY A 209 17.45 -36.35 11.51
C GLY A 209 16.22 -36.80 12.31
N GLY A 210 15.04 -36.89 11.69
CA GLY A 210 13.86 -37.60 12.25
C GLY A 210 12.95 -36.75 13.14
N LYS A 211 12.92 -35.43 12.97
CA LYS A 211 12.07 -34.54 13.80
C LYS A 211 10.74 -34.30 13.12
N VAL A 212 9.66 -34.83 13.70
CA VAL A 212 8.31 -34.82 13.13
C VAL A 212 7.46 -33.77 13.82
N PHE A 213 6.87 -32.85 13.05
CA PHE A 213 5.95 -31.81 13.54
C PHE A 213 4.58 -31.95 12.88
N VAL A 214 3.52 -31.96 13.70
CA VAL A 214 2.13 -32.09 13.23
C VAL A 214 1.25 -31.05 13.92
N TYR A 215 0.53 -30.23 13.16
CA TYR A 215 -0.39 -29.23 13.70
C TYR A 215 -1.79 -29.83 13.86
N THR A 216 -2.52 -29.49 14.91
CA THR A 216 -3.83 -30.10 15.18
C THR A 216 -4.88 -29.82 14.09
N GLY A 217 -4.77 -28.70 13.36
CA GLY A 217 -5.62 -28.38 12.21
C GLY A 217 -5.56 -29.36 11.02
N ILE A 218 -4.57 -30.26 10.93
CA ILE A 218 -4.56 -31.32 9.89
C ILE A 218 -5.49 -32.49 10.23
N MET A 219 -5.80 -32.71 11.52
CA MET A 219 -6.51 -33.89 12.00
C MET A 219 -7.94 -34.06 11.42
N PRO A 220 -8.76 -33.00 11.24
CA PRO A 220 -10.06 -33.12 10.58
C PRO A 220 -9.98 -33.60 9.12
N ILE A 221 -8.85 -33.31 8.44
CA ILE A 221 -8.57 -33.76 7.07
C ILE A 221 -8.13 -35.23 7.08
N CYS A 222 -7.25 -35.61 8.00
CA CYS A 222 -6.80 -37.00 8.15
C CYS A 222 -7.94 -37.96 8.54
N ARG A 223 -8.79 -37.57 9.50
CA ARG A 223 -9.88 -38.36 10.14
C ARG A 223 -9.45 -39.63 10.90
N ASP A 224 -8.56 -40.44 10.34
CA ASP A 224 -8.17 -41.75 10.88
C ASP A 224 -6.65 -41.99 10.86
N GLU A 225 -6.21 -43.09 11.47
CA GLU A 225 -4.78 -43.48 11.49
C GLU A 225 -4.23 -43.75 10.08
N ASP A 226 -5.05 -44.23 9.13
CA ASP A 226 -4.64 -44.51 7.75
C ASP A 226 -4.44 -43.21 6.94
N GLY A 227 -5.34 -42.23 7.07
CA GLY A 227 -5.21 -40.90 6.48
C GLY A 227 -4.07 -40.08 7.08
N LEU A 228 -3.80 -40.24 8.39
CA LEU A 228 -2.60 -39.67 9.03
C LEU A 228 -1.32 -40.35 8.54
N ALA A 229 -1.33 -41.68 8.33
CA ALA A 229 -0.20 -42.41 7.78
C ALA A 229 0.11 -42.02 6.33
N ALA A 230 -0.89 -41.64 5.53
CA ALA A 230 -0.67 -41.10 4.19
C ALA A 230 0.05 -39.74 4.21
N VAL A 231 -0.31 -38.82 5.12
CA VAL A 231 0.41 -37.54 5.31
C VAL A 231 1.83 -37.79 5.80
N LEU A 232 2.00 -38.54 6.88
CA LEU A 232 3.33 -38.78 7.46
C LEU A 232 4.23 -39.60 6.53
N GLY A 233 3.68 -40.53 5.75
CA GLY A 233 4.42 -41.26 4.72
C GLY A 233 4.94 -40.37 3.60
N HIS A 234 4.18 -39.35 3.20
CA HIS A 234 4.61 -38.34 2.22
C HIS A 234 5.74 -37.46 2.78
N GLU A 235 5.61 -36.97 4.02
CA GLU A 235 6.65 -36.15 4.66
C GLU A 235 7.96 -36.92 4.91
N ILE A 236 7.86 -38.17 5.38
CA ILE A 236 9.03 -39.04 5.54
C ILE A 236 9.65 -39.34 4.17
N ALA A 237 8.85 -39.49 3.10
CA ALA A 237 9.35 -39.72 1.76
C ALA A 237 10.20 -38.54 1.22
N HIS A 238 9.88 -37.29 1.55
CA HIS A 238 10.75 -36.14 1.20
C HIS A 238 12.13 -36.21 1.87
N VAL A 239 12.21 -36.74 3.08
CA VAL A 239 13.49 -36.94 3.80
C VAL A 239 14.24 -38.17 3.27
N VAL A 240 13.57 -39.31 3.06
CA VAL A 240 14.16 -40.52 2.44
C VAL A 240 14.68 -40.24 1.02
N ALA A 241 13.99 -39.38 0.26
CA ALA A 241 14.42 -38.97 -1.07
C ALA A 241 15.35 -37.74 -1.08
N HIS A 242 15.79 -37.25 0.09
CA HIS A 242 16.66 -36.07 0.27
C HIS A 242 16.25 -34.86 -0.60
N HIS A 243 14.94 -34.64 -0.77
CA HIS A 243 14.42 -33.53 -1.56
C HIS A 243 14.84 -32.13 -1.06
N PRO A 244 15.03 -31.88 0.26
CA PRO A 244 15.64 -30.64 0.75
C PRO A 244 17.06 -30.39 0.21
N ALA A 245 17.92 -31.41 0.23
CA ALA A 245 19.28 -31.32 -0.29
C ALA A 245 19.32 -31.15 -1.82
N GLU A 246 18.45 -31.87 -2.56
CA GLU A 246 18.30 -31.65 -4.01
C GLU A 246 17.81 -30.22 -4.33
N ARG A 247 16.84 -29.68 -3.57
CA ARG A 247 16.32 -28.32 -3.78
C ARG A 247 17.41 -27.26 -3.56
N MET A 248 18.20 -27.38 -2.49
CA MET A 248 19.30 -26.44 -2.23
C MET A 248 20.48 -26.63 -3.20
N SER A 249 20.77 -27.85 -3.66
CA SER A 249 21.78 -28.12 -4.69
C SER A 249 21.42 -27.45 -6.03
N ASN A 250 20.18 -27.61 -6.49
CA ASN A 250 19.69 -26.95 -7.69
C ASN A 250 19.68 -25.41 -7.53
N SER A 251 19.41 -24.91 -6.33
CA SER A 251 19.52 -23.47 -6.03
C SER A 251 20.97 -22.96 -6.11
N PHE A 252 21.96 -23.79 -5.75
CA PHE A 252 23.37 -23.45 -5.89
C PHE A 252 23.78 -23.26 -7.37
N LEU A 253 23.23 -24.09 -8.27
CA LEU A 253 23.40 -23.93 -9.73
C LEU A 253 22.77 -22.64 -10.24
N THR A 254 21.53 -22.32 -9.84
CA THR A 254 20.87 -21.08 -10.29
C THR A 254 21.54 -19.83 -9.72
N LEU A 255 21.95 -19.83 -8.45
CA LEU A 255 22.73 -18.74 -7.85
C LEU A 255 24.11 -18.61 -8.50
N GLY A 256 24.79 -19.71 -8.84
CA GLY A 256 26.04 -19.66 -9.61
C GLY A 256 25.86 -19.01 -10.99
N ALA A 257 24.80 -19.39 -11.71
CA ALA A 257 24.46 -18.78 -13.00
C ALA A 257 24.09 -17.29 -12.87
N VAL A 258 23.28 -16.92 -11.86
CA VAL A 258 22.89 -15.53 -11.57
C VAL A 258 24.09 -14.69 -11.11
N PHE A 259 25.04 -15.26 -10.36
CA PHE A 259 26.26 -14.59 -9.93
C PHE A 259 27.22 -14.34 -11.11
N VAL A 260 27.40 -15.32 -12.00
CA VAL A 260 28.15 -15.13 -13.26
C VAL A 260 27.46 -14.08 -14.13
N LEU A 261 26.13 -14.10 -14.25
CA LEU A 261 25.37 -13.08 -14.99
C LEU A 261 25.51 -11.69 -14.37
N ALA A 262 25.42 -11.56 -13.04
CA ALA A 262 25.61 -10.29 -12.32
C ALA A 262 27.04 -9.76 -12.45
N MET A 263 28.06 -10.62 -12.52
CA MET A 263 29.45 -10.23 -12.83
C MET A 263 29.67 -9.86 -14.31
N LEU A 264 28.86 -10.38 -15.24
CA LEU A 264 28.90 -9.99 -16.66
C LEU A 264 28.18 -8.66 -16.94
N PHE A 265 27.17 -8.30 -16.13
CA PHE A 265 26.34 -7.11 -16.30
C PHE A 265 26.48 -6.05 -15.17
N ASP A 266 27.47 -6.20 -14.29
CA ASP A 266 27.86 -5.27 -13.21
C ASP A 266 26.72 -4.87 -12.24
N VAL A 267 25.90 -5.84 -11.85
CA VAL A 267 24.81 -5.63 -10.88
C VAL A 267 25.33 -5.83 -9.45
N SER A 268 25.83 -4.74 -8.85
CA SER A 268 26.49 -4.78 -7.54
C SER A 268 25.52 -4.83 -6.33
N GLY A 269 25.94 -5.53 -5.27
CA GLY A 269 25.56 -5.18 -3.89
C GLY A 269 24.62 -6.11 -3.13
N SER A 270 23.42 -6.41 -3.63
CA SER A 270 22.29 -6.86 -2.78
C SER A 270 21.89 -8.34 -2.85
N VAL A 271 22.48 -9.12 -3.75
CA VAL A 271 21.93 -10.44 -4.16
C VAL A 271 22.04 -11.52 -3.07
N SER A 272 23.05 -11.48 -2.20
CA SER A 272 23.41 -12.60 -1.31
C SER A 272 22.33 -12.94 -0.26
N SER A 273 21.89 -11.96 0.54
CA SER A 273 20.88 -12.19 1.58
C SER A 273 19.48 -12.40 1.00
N MET A 274 19.14 -11.69 -0.08
CA MET A 274 17.84 -11.82 -0.73
C MET A 274 17.66 -13.21 -1.36
N VAL A 275 18.70 -13.75 -2.02
CA VAL A 275 18.62 -15.11 -2.58
C VAL A 275 18.70 -16.18 -1.49
N LEU A 276 19.52 -16.01 -0.45
CA LEU A 276 19.54 -16.95 0.69
C LEU A 276 18.15 -17.08 1.35
N ASN A 277 17.42 -15.99 1.55
CA ASN A 277 16.05 -16.07 2.06
C ASN A 277 15.08 -16.68 1.04
N LEU A 278 15.20 -16.34 -0.26
CA LEU A 278 14.37 -16.90 -1.33
C LEU A 278 14.53 -18.43 -1.45
N MET A 279 15.74 -18.96 -1.22
CA MET A 279 16.05 -20.39 -1.27
C MET A 279 15.23 -21.24 -0.28
N TRP A 280 14.86 -20.68 0.88
CA TRP A 280 14.02 -21.37 1.87
C TRP A 280 12.53 -21.35 1.51
N SER A 281 12.07 -20.34 0.76
CA SER A 281 10.65 -20.16 0.40
C SER A 281 10.19 -20.82 -0.91
N LEU A 282 11.10 -21.43 -1.67
CA LEU A 282 10.74 -22.10 -2.93
C LEU A 282 9.98 -23.41 -2.66
N PRO A 283 8.79 -23.63 -3.25
CA PRO A 283 8.02 -24.88 -3.10
C PRO A 283 8.72 -26.06 -3.79
N ASN A 284 8.32 -27.28 -3.44
CA ASN A 284 8.86 -28.49 -4.05
C ASN A 284 8.61 -28.56 -5.57
N SER A 285 9.51 -29.22 -6.30
CA SER A 285 9.26 -29.55 -7.70
C SER A 285 8.10 -30.53 -7.83
N ARG A 286 7.28 -30.37 -8.88
CA ARG A 286 6.21 -31.33 -9.22
C ARG A 286 6.71 -32.77 -9.39
N THR A 287 7.99 -32.96 -9.75
CA THR A 287 8.62 -34.28 -9.82
C THR A 287 8.91 -34.86 -8.44
N GLN A 288 9.37 -34.03 -7.50
CA GLN A 288 9.64 -34.42 -6.11
C GLN A 288 8.34 -34.72 -5.35
N GLU A 289 7.28 -33.95 -5.60
CA GLU A 289 5.94 -34.21 -5.05
C GLU A 289 5.37 -35.56 -5.52
N ALA A 290 5.43 -35.85 -6.82
CA ALA A 290 4.97 -37.13 -7.38
C ALA A 290 5.84 -38.32 -6.92
N GLU A 291 7.14 -38.10 -6.70
CA GLU A 291 8.05 -39.09 -6.13
C GLU A 291 7.74 -39.38 -4.65
N ALA A 292 7.49 -38.34 -3.85
CA ALA A 292 7.09 -38.48 -2.46
C ALA A 292 5.70 -39.12 -2.30
N ASP A 293 4.72 -38.80 -3.16
CA ASP A 293 3.43 -39.50 -3.23
C ASP A 293 3.62 -41.02 -3.44
N ASN A 294 4.46 -41.40 -4.41
CA ASN A 294 4.73 -42.81 -4.73
C ASN A 294 5.47 -43.52 -3.58
N ILE A 295 6.57 -42.96 -3.09
CA ILE A 295 7.35 -43.56 -1.98
C ILE A 295 6.48 -43.66 -0.72
N GLY A 296 5.73 -42.61 -0.36
CA GLY A 296 4.84 -42.58 0.79
C GLY A 296 3.70 -43.60 0.70
N LEU A 297 3.08 -43.75 -0.48
CA LEU A 297 2.05 -44.76 -0.73
C LEU A 297 2.59 -46.19 -0.58
N MET A 298 3.79 -46.46 -1.11
CA MET A 298 4.44 -47.77 -0.93
C MET A 298 4.85 -48.01 0.53
N MET A 299 5.31 -46.97 1.24
CA MET A 299 5.71 -47.03 2.65
C MET A 299 4.52 -47.32 3.58
N MET A 300 3.39 -46.65 3.40
CA MET A 300 2.18 -46.89 4.20
C MET A 300 1.62 -48.30 3.96
N SER A 301 1.69 -48.82 2.71
CA SER A 301 1.33 -50.21 2.41
C SER A 301 2.22 -51.23 3.12
N LYS A 302 3.56 -51.07 3.09
CA LYS A 302 4.48 -51.95 3.84
C LYS A 302 4.23 -51.87 5.35
N ALA A 303 3.86 -50.71 5.87
CA ALA A 303 3.51 -50.49 7.27
C ALA A 303 2.10 -50.99 7.66
N CYS A 304 1.38 -51.66 6.74
CA CYS A 304 0.03 -52.18 6.91
C CYS A 304 -1.06 -51.12 7.20
N PHE A 305 -0.96 -49.94 6.61
CA PHE A 305 -2.07 -48.97 6.52
C PHE A 305 -2.79 -49.13 5.17
N ASN A 306 -4.08 -48.80 5.11
CA ASN A 306 -4.89 -48.95 3.90
C ASN A 306 -4.51 -47.91 2.82
N PRO A 307 -3.93 -48.31 1.67
CA PRO A 307 -3.50 -47.34 0.64
C PRO A 307 -4.67 -46.59 -0.03
N GLU A 308 -5.90 -47.12 0.03
CA GLU A 308 -7.10 -46.43 -0.46
C GLU A 308 -7.39 -45.15 0.35
N ALA A 309 -6.89 -45.05 1.60
CA ALA A 309 -7.03 -43.87 2.44
C ALA A 309 -6.32 -42.64 1.84
N ALA A 310 -5.21 -42.83 1.11
CA ALA A 310 -4.49 -41.73 0.45
C ALA A 310 -5.35 -41.05 -0.64
N VAL A 311 -6.07 -41.83 -1.45
CA VAL A 311 -7.03 -41.31 -2.45
C VAL A 311 -8.16 -40.56 -1.76
N LYS A 312 -8.68 -41.11 -0.65
CA LYS A 312 -9.74 -40.49 0.17
C LYS A 312 -9.28 -39.22 0.88
N LEU A 313 -8.00 -39.10 1.24
CA LEU A 313 -7.38 -37.91 1.84
C LEU A 313 -7.27 -36.78 0.81
N TRP A 314 -6.64 -37.05 -0.34
CA TRP A 314 -6.47 -36.05 -1.41
C TRP A 314 -7.80 -35.47 -1.89
N LYS A 315 -8.84 -36.31 -2.00
CA LYS A 315 -10.18 -35.86 -2.35
C LYS A 315 -10.80 -34.92 -1.29
N ARG A 316 -10.42 -35.02 -0.01
CA ARG A 316 -10.84 -34.08 1.05
C ARG A 316 -10.06 -32.76 0.97
N MET A 317 -8.75 -32.81 0.75
CA MET A 317 -7.91 -31.63 0.55
C MET A 317 -8.43 -30.75 -0.61
N GLN A 318 -8.75 -31.36 -1.76
CA GLN A 318 -9.35 -30.66 -2.92
C GLN A 318 -10.75 -30.06 -2.67
N MET A 319 -11.50 -30.58 -1.69
CA MET A 319 -12.79 -29.96 -1.32
C MET A 319 -12.58 -28.70 -0.48
N GLN A 320 -11.61 -28.73 0.43
CA GLN A 320 -11.30 -27.61 1.34
C GLN A 320 -10.55 -26.46 0.62
N GLU A 321 -9.77 -26.78 -0.43
CA GLU A 321 -9.11 -25.82 -1.34
C GLU A 321 -10.07 -24.76 -1.94
N LYS A 322 -11.38 -25.03 -1.99
CA LYS A 322 -12.40 -24.12 -2.53
C LYS A 322 -12.80 -22.98 -1.59
N GLU A 323 -12.54 -23.11 -0.29
CA GLU A 323 -12.91 -22.11 0.73
C GLU A 323 -11.69 -21.27 1.12
N ALA A 324 -10.53 -21.92 1.29
CA ALA A 324 -9.22 -21.27 1.31
C ALA A 324 -8.11 -22.31 0.98
N PRO A 325 -7.00 -21.92 0.32
CA PRO A 325 -5.86 -22.81 0.15
C PRO A 325 -5.15 -23.01 1.52
N PRO A 326 -5.11 -24.23 2.08
CA PRO A 326 -4.44 -24.48 3.35
C PRO A 326 -2.92 -24.38 3.22
N GLN A 327 -2.22 -24.08 4.33
CA GLN A 327 -0.77 -23.85 4.33
C GLN A 327 0.03 -25.02 3.72
N PHE A 328 -0.41 -26.27 3.97
CA PHE A 328 0.13 -27.48 3.35
C PHE A 328 0.13 -27.43 1.81
N MET A 329 -0.92 -26.90 1.17
CA MET A 329 -1.01 -26.77 -0.29
C MET A 329 -0.16 -25.60 -0.84
N SER A 330 0.32 -24.71 0.04
CA SER A 330 1.25 -23.63 -0.33
C SER A 330 2.71 -24.09 -0.34
N THR A 331 3.07 -25.07 0.52
CA THR A 331 4.40 -25.72 0.47
C THR A 331 4.44 -26.89 -0.54
N HIS A 332 3.32 -27.61 -0.68
CA HIS A 332 3.13 -28.75 -1.60
C HIS A 332 2.13 -28.39 -2.71
N PRO A 333 2.58 -27.76 -3.81
CA PRO A 333 1.68 -27.22 -4.82
C PRO A 333 0.83 -28.31 -5.48
N SER A 334 -0.47 -28.04 -5.63
CA SER A 334 -1.40 -28.98 -6.25
C SER A 334 -1.10 -29.18 -7.74
N SER A 335 -1.40 -30.40 -8.20
CA SER A 335 -1.35 -30.78 -9.61
C SER A 335 -2.69 -31.43 -9.94
N TYR A 336 -3.26 -31.02 -11.08
CA TYR A 336 -4.59 -31.44 -11.55
C TYR A 336 -4.74 -32.97 -11.73
N ASN A 337 -3.62 -33.71 -11.71
CA ASN A 337 -3.58 -35.16 -11.93
C ASN A 337 -3.02 -35.97 -10.73
N ARG A 338 -2.80 -35.39 -9.53
CA ARG A 338 -2.25 -36.18 -8.37
C ARG A 338 -3.15 -37.37 -7.99
N GLU A 339 -4.46 -37.17 -7.93
CA GLU A 339 -5.40 -38.27 -7.61
C GLU A 339 -5.32 -39.40 -8.66
N GLU A 340 -5.17 -39.05 -9.94
CA GLU A 340 -5.04 -40.00 -11.05
C GLU A 340 -3.71 -40.78 -10.98
N ALA A 341 -2.60 -40.12 -10.65
CA ALA A 341 -1.31 -40.77 -10.44
C ALA A 341 -1.33 -41.76 -9.27
N ILE A 342 -1.90 -41.36 -8.12
CA ILE A 342 -2.04 -42.21 -6.94
C ILE A 342 -2.97 -43.40 -7.22
N ARG A 343 -4.08 -43.19 -7.94
CA ARG A 343 -4.94 -44.29 -8.45
C ARG A 343 -4.18 -45.25 -9.38
N GLY A 344 -3.28 -44.73 -10.22
CA GLY A 344 -2.40 -45.54 -11.08
C GLY A 344 -1.40 -46.40 -10.31
N TRP A 345 -0.92 -45.93 -9.16
CA TRP A 345 -0.03 -46.70 -8.28
C TRP A 345 -0.77 -47.59 -7.27
N LEU A 346 -2.07 -47.38 -7.05
CA LEU A 346 -2.87 -48.08 -6.03
C LEU A 346 -2.78 -49.60 -6.16
N ALA A 347 -2.86 -50.16 -7.38
CA ALA A 347 -2.75 -51.61 -7.59
C ALA A 347 -1.39 -52.21 -7.15
N LYS A 348 -0.30 -51.44 -7.26
CA LYS A 348 1.04 -51.83 -6.76
C LYS A 348 1.14 -51.65 -5.23
N ALA A 349 0.47 -50.64 -4.68
CA ALA A 349 0.37 -50.43 -3.25
C ALA A 349 -0.46 -51.55 -2.58
N GLU A 350 -1.55 -51.99 -3.21
CA GLU A 350 -2.39 -53.10 -2.79
C GLU A 350 -1.66 -54.45 -2.87
N SER A 351 -0.85 -54.70 -3.91
CA SER A 351 -0.04 -55.92 -3.97
C SER A 351 0.97 -55.95 -2.82
N ILE A 352 1.72 -54.87 -2.59
CA ILE A 352 2.67 -54.77 -1.46
C ILE A 352 1.97 -54.93 -0.10
N TYR A 353 0.76 -54.38 0.08
CA TYR A 353 -0.04 -54.57 1.28
C TYR A 353 -0.46 -56.05 1.48
N ALA A 354 -0.78 -56.76 0.40
CA ALA A 354 -1.08 -58.19 0.44
C ALA A 354 0.18 -59.05 0.68
N ASP A 355 1.29 -58.74 0.02
CA ASP A 355 2.57 -59.46 0.10
C ASP A 355 3.18 -59.41 1.51
N ASN A 356 3.01 -58.29 2.23
CA ASN A 356 3.40 -58.15 3.64
C ASN A 356 2.39 -58.79 4.63
N GLY A 357 1.36 -59.49 4.13
CA GLY A 357 0.39 -60.22 4.95
C GLY A 357 -0.60 -59.35 5.73
N CYS A 358 -0.63 -58.03 5.48
CA CYS A 358 -1.41 -57.05 6.24
C CYS A 358 -2.92 -57.33 6.26
N SER A 359 -3.43 -57.96 5.20
CA SER A 359 -4.81 -58.48 5.11
C SER A 359 -5.19 -59.43 6.25
N SER A 360 -4.25 -60.23 6.76
CA SER A 360 -4.45 -61.10 7.91
C SER A 360 -4.55 -60.31 9.22
N PHE A 361 -3.79 -59.21 9.33
CA PHE A 361 -3.72 -58.37 10.53
C PHE A 361 -5.03 -57.59 10.76
N GLY A 362 -5.65 -57.10 9.68
CA GLY A 362 -6.94 -56.38 9.75
C GLY A 362 -8.07 -57.21 10.36
N SER A 363 -8.07 -58.52 10.13
CA SER A 363 -9.06 -59.46 10.70
C SER A 363 -9.01 -59.47 12.24
N TYR A 364 -7.80 -59.49 12.82
CA TYR A 364 -7.62 -59.44 14.28
C TYR A 364 -7.88 -58.04 14.88
N ARG A 365 -7.57 -56.96 14.16
CA ARG A 365 -7.85 -55.56 14.60
C ARG A 365 -9.34 -55.31 14.85
N ASN A 366 -10.22 -55.92 14.04
CA ASN A 366 -11.67 -55.84 14.25
C ASN A 366 -12.11 -56.63 15.50
N VAL A 367 -11.64 -57.86 15.70
CA VAL A 367 -11.99 -58.66 16.89
C VAL A 367 -11.62 -57.94 18.20
N ALA A 368 -10.45 -57.30 18.23
CA ALA A 368 -9.99 -56.52 19.39
C ALA A 368 -10.80 -55.22 19.65
N THR A 369 -11.62 -54.77 18.70
CA THR A 369 -12.44 -53.55 18.83
C THR A 369 -13.96 -53.81 18.91
N THR A 370 -14.44 -55.00 18.50
CA THR A 370 -15.87 -55.35 18.52
C THR A 370 -16.23 -56.57 19.39
N GLY A 371 -15.26 -57.39 19.81
CA GLY A 371 -15.46 -58.44 20.82
C GLY A 371 -16.13 -59.75 20.35
N GLU A 372 -16.47 -59.90 19.06
CA GLU A 372 -17.08 -61.13 18.53
C GLU A 372 -16.03 -62.14 18.01
N PHE A 373 -16.17 -63.41 18.41
CA PHE A 373 -15.34 -64.52 17.91
C PHE A 373 -15.97 -65.19 16.68
N PRO A 374 -15.23 -65.35 15.56
CA PRO A 374 -15.76 -66.00 14.36
C PRO A 374 -15.89 -67.53 14.51
N SER A 375 -17.11 -68.05 14.35
CA SER A 375 -17.42 -69.49 14.40
C SER A 375 -16.72 -70.28 13.28
N CYS A 376 -15.76 -71.15 13.64
CA CYS A 376 -15.12 -72.06 12.70
C CYS A 376 -16.09 -73.09 12.10
N LYS A 377 -16.20 -73.15 10.76
CA LYS A 377 -16.83 -74.27 10.03
C LYS A 377 -15.91 -74.79 8.92
N ARG A 378 -15.95 -76.11 8.72
CA ARG A 378 -14.95 -76.90 7.98
C ARG A 378 -15.16 -76.88 6.46
N SER A 379 -14.10 -77.23 5.73
CA SER A 379 -14.02 -77.19 4.26
C SER A 379 -14.37 -78.52 3.56
N LYS A 380 -14.82 -78.42 2.29
CA LYS A 380 -14.89 -79.49 1.25
C LYS A 380 -15.99 -80.57 1.46
N PRO A 381 -16.38 -81.35 0.42
CA PRO A 381 -16.00 -81.32 -1.01
C PRO A 381 -17.18 -81.20 -2.02
N THR A 382 -16.85 -81.17 -3.31
CA THR A 382 -17.71 -81.24 -4.50
C THR A 382 -18.43 -82.60 -4.67
N VAL A 383 -19.68 -82.64 -5.18
CA VAL A 383 -20.23 -83.64 -6.16
C VAL A 383 -21.70 -83.31 -6.53
N LEU A 384 -22.20 -83.83 -7.67
CA LEU A 384 -23.51 -83.54 -8.26
C LEU A 384 -24.69 -84.36 -7.66
N ARG A 385 -25.89 -83.75 -7.51
CA ARG A 385 -27.15 -84.21 -8.18
C ARG A 385 -28.44 -83.39 -7.90
N ARG A 386 -29.19 -83.15 -8.98
CA ARG A 386 -30.67 -83.21 -9.19
C ARG A 386 -31.67 -83.00 -8.02
N SER A 387 -32.55 -82.00 -8.24
CA SER A 387 -34.04 -82.13 -8.38
C SER A 387 -34.99 -82.05 -7.18
N SER A 388 -36.08 -81.28 -7.37
CA SER A 388 -37.43 -81.35 -6.76
C SER A 388 -37.57 -81.00 -5.25
N LYS A 389 -38.72 -80.54 -4.72
CA LYS A 389 -39.97 -79.90 -5.25
C LYS A 389 -40.76 -79.32 -4.05
N ASN A 390 -41.56 -78.25 -4.27
CA ASN A 390 -42.67 -77.76 -3.42
C ASN A 390 -42.29 -77.28 -1.98
N SER A 391 -42.68 -76.12 -1.41
CA SER A 391 -43.95 -75.31 -1.37
C SER A 391 -45.01 -75.85 -0.38
N PRO A 392 -45.92 -75.03 0.22
CA PRO A 392 -46.16 -73.57 0.07
C PRO A 392 -46.46 -72.76 1.39
N ALA A 393 -46.84 -71.47 1.23
CA ALA A 393 -47.79 -70.68 2.07
C ALA A 393 -47.36 -70.21 3.51
N GLN A 394 -47.80 -69.05 4.06
CA GLN A 394 -48.62 -67.92 3.55
C GLN A 394 -48.48 -66.63 4.43
N ARG A 395 -49.07 -65.51 3.96
CA ARG A 395 -49.30 -64.19 4.64
C ARG A 395 -48.10 -63.27 4.93
N GLU A 396 -48.23 -61.94 4.94
CA GLU A 396 -49.05 -60.99 4.13
C GLU A 396 -48.44 -59.56 4.23
N LYS A 397 -48.82 -58.62 3.34
CA LYS A 397 -48.19 -57.28 3.15
C LYS A 397 -48.84 -56.15 3.99
N PRO A 398 -48.18 -54.98 4.18
CA PRO A 398 -48.21 -53.86 3.20
C PRO A 398 -46.84 -53.66 2.52
N ILE A 399 -46.74 -53.47 1.19
CA ILE A 399 -47.04 -52.26 0.38
C ILE A 399 -46.01 -51.15 0.62
N ASP A 400 -45.26 -50.63 -0.37
CA ASP A 400 -44.68 -51.05 -1.68
C ASP A 400 -44.25 -49.72 -2.38
N SER A 401 -43.30 -49.57 -3.30
CA SER A 401 -42.20 -50.35 -3.91
C SER A 401 -41.39 -49.32 -4.78
N PRO A 402 -40.48 -49.63 -5.74
CA PRO A 402 -39.80 -50.88 -6.09
C PRO A 402 -38.25 -50.78 -6.24
N PRO A 403 -37.51 -51.91 -6.26
CA PRO A 403 -36.08 -51.97 -6.55
C PRO A 403 -35.78 -52.10 -8.07
N GLN A 404 -34.51 -51.90 -8.44
CA GLN A 404 -34.01 -52.11 -9.81
C GLN A 404 -33.80 -53.61 -10.13
N LEU A 405 -34.02 -53.99 -11.39
CA LEU A 405 -33.74 -55.32 -11.94
C LEU A 405 -32.88 -55.24 -13.20
N LEU A 406 -31.89 -56.13 -13.31
CA LEU A 406 -31.18 -56.44 -14.56
C LEU A 406 -32.01 -57.46 -15.38
N PRO A 407 -31.86 -57.50 -16.71
CA PRO A 407 -30.96 -58.53 -17.26
C PRO A 407 -30.15 -58.10 -18.51
N LEU A 408 -29.08 -58.86 -18.81
CA LEU A 408 -28.39 -58.82 -20.11
C LEU A 408 -29.15 -59.65 -21.16
N VAL A 409 -29.36 -59.08 -22.36
CA VAL A 409 -29.66 -59.86 -23.58
C VAL A 409 -28.92 -59.25 -24.79
N ALA A 410 -28.23 -60.13 -25.53
CA ALA A 410 -27.74 -60.05 -26.91
C ALA A 410 -27.34 -58.68 -27.53
N SER A 411 -26.02 -58.52 -27.76
CA SER A 411 -25.42 -58.15 -29.05
C SER A 411 -26.26 -57.33 -30.06
N ILE A 412 -26.30 -56.01 -29.89
CA ILE A 412 -26.61 -55.07 -30.99
C ILE A 412 -25.40 -54.18 -31.24
N ARG A 413 -24.80 -54.32 -32.43
CA ARG A 413 -23.57 -53.64 -32.87
C ARG A 413 -23.84 -52.15 -33.17
N THR A 414 -23.99 -51.35 -32.13
CA THR A 414 -24.28 -49.90 -32.20
C THR A 414 -23.05 -49.05 -31.89
N ARG A 415 -23.11 -47.78 -32.32
CA ARG A 415 -21.96 -46.85 -32.44
C ARG A 415 -21.46 -46.39 -31.07
N PRO A 416 -20.19 -45.94 -30.95
CA PRO A 416 -19.68 -45.35 -29.71
C PRO A 416 -20.58 -44.20 -29.25
N ARG A 417 -20.81 -44.11 -27.93
CA ARG A 417 -21.53 -42.99 -27.32
C ARG A 417 -20.80 -41.69 -27.65
N THR A 418 -21.51 -40.74 -28.24
CA THR A 418 -21.03 -39.37 -28.44
C THR A 418 -20.63 -38.77 -27.09
N MET A 419 -19.42 -38.22 -26.99
CA MET A 419 -19.12 -37.29 -25.90
C MET A 419 -20.09 -36.11 -26.03
N SER A 420 -20.72 -35.71 -24.93
CA SER A 420 -21.38 -34.41 -24.86
C SER A 420 -20.32 -33.34 -25.07
N LEU A 421 -20.37 -32.66 -26.22
CA LEU A 421 -19.44 -31.60 -26.57
C LEU A 421 -19.42 -30.52 -25.48
N SER A 422 -18.28 -29.83 -25.36
CA SER A 422 -18.12 -28.67 -24.50
C SER A 422 -19.27 -27.69 -24.68
N ILE A 423 -19.73 -27.07 -23.58
CA ILE A 423 -20.70 -25.96 -23.61
C ILE A 423 -20.25 -24.97 -24.69
N PRO A 424 -21.10 -24.63 -25.68
CA PRO A 424 -20.74 -23.65 -26.70
C PRO A 424 -20.34 -22.33 -26.03
N GLY A 425 -19.10 -21.90 -26.24
CA GLY A 425 -18.68 -20.56 -25.82
C GLY A 425 -19.58 -19.52 -26.51
N PRO A 426 -19.92 -18.41 -25.83
CA PRO A 426 -20.84 -17.42 -26.37
C PRO A 426 -20.40 -16.96 -27.76
N SER A 427 -21.28 -17.10 -28.75
CA SER A 427 -20.92 -17.12 -30.18
C SER A 427 -20.38 -15.78 -30.72
N GLN A 428 -20.42 -14.71 -29.92
CA GLN A 428 -19.88 -13.39 -30.24
C GLN A 428 -18.63 -13.01 -29.42
N ALA A 429 -18.08 -13.93 -28.61
CA ALA A 429 -16.89 -13.68 -27.77
C ALA A 429 -15.63 -13.26 -28.54
N GLY A 430 -15.62 -13.42 -29.88
CA GLY A 430 -14.54 -12.97 -30.76
C GLY A 430 -14.55 -11.48 -31.12
N LEU A 431 -15.52 -10.68 -30.65
CA LEU A 431 -15.58 -9.24 -30.94
C LEU A 431 -14.42 -8.47 -30.28
N PHE A 432 -14.00 -8.90 -29.08
CA PHE A 432 -12.85 -8.34 -28.35
C PHE A 432 -11.66 -9.31 -28.38
N LYS A 433 -10.47 -8.81 -28.03
CA LYS A 433 -9.27 -9.65 -27.90
C LYS A 433 -9.45 -10.64 -26.72
N PRO A 434 -8.92 -11.87 -26.81
CA PRO A 434 -9.02 -12.83 -25.72
C PRO A 434 -8.36 -12.28 -24.44
N GLY A 435 -9.08 -12.32 -23.32
CA GLY A 435 -8.67 -11.73 -22.05
C GLY A 435 -9.27 -10.34 -21.75
N TYR A 436 -10.23 -9.87 -22.53
CA TYR A 436 -11.16 -8.82 -22.11
C TYR A 436 -12.38 -9.47 -21.44
N GLN A 437 -12.90 -8.84 -20.38
CA GLN A 437 -14.11 -9.24 -19.67
C GLN A 437 -15.08 -8.06 -19.67
N SER A 438 -16.37 -8.30 -19.96
CA SER A 438 -17.43 -7.31 -19.80
C SER A 438 -18.27 -7.65 -18.58
N HIS A 439 -18.74 -6.62 -17.89
CA HIS A 439 -19.70 -6.70 -16.79
C HIS A 439 -20.79 -5.67 -17.05
N ASP A 440 -21.97 -6.16 -17.43
CA ASP A 440 -23.07 -5.35 -17.92
C ASP A 440 -24.14 -5.17 -16.82
N ALA A 441 -24.89 -4.07 -16.85
CA ALA A 441 -25.85 -3.74 -15.79
C ALA A 441 -26.90 -4.84 -15.52
N GLU A 442 -27.32 -5.56 -16.56
CA GLU A 442 -28.28 -6.67 -16.48
C GLU A 442 -27.72 -7.88 -15.70
N ASP A 443 -26.40 -8.10 -15.73
CA ASP A 443 -25.68 -9.10 -14.90
C ASP A 443 -25.45 -8.60 -13.45
N GLY A 444 -26.18 -7.58 -13.00
CA GLY A 444 -26.02 -6.97 -11.67
C GLY A 444 -24.67 -6.28 -11.46
N ALA A 445 -23.99 -5.84 -12.53
CA ALA A 445 -22.68 -5.19 -12.41
C ALA A 445 -22.71 -3.94 -11.51
N VAL A 446 -23.81 -3.17 -11.50
CA VAL A 446 -23.98 -2.00 -10.63
C VAL A 446 -23.95 -2.39 -9.15
N ILE A 447 -24.54 -3.52 -8.76
CA ILE A 447 -24.50 -4.00 -7.37
C ILE A 447 -23.08 -4.44 -7.00
N ARG A 448 -22.40 -5.19 -7.88
CA ARG A 448 -20.99 -5.56 -7.68
C ARG A 448 -20.04 -4.34 -7.58
N ASN A 449 -20.35 -3.27 -8.32
CA ASN A 449 -19.64 -1.99 -8.21
C ASN A 449 -19.85 -1.34 -6.83
N ILE A 450 -21.09 -1.35 -6.33
CA ILE A 450 -21.47 -0.84 -5.01
C ILE A 450 -20.79 -1.66 -3.91
N GLU A 451 -20.86 -3.00 -3.95
CA GLU A 451 -20.20 -3.91 -3.00
C GLU A 451 -18.69 -3.64 -2.88
N ALA A 452 -18.00 -3.50 -4.02
CA ALA A 452 -16.58 -3.17 -4.05
C ALA A 452 -16.25 -1.79 -3.45
N CYS A 453 -17.18 -0.83 -3.53
CA CYS A 453 -17.06 0.48 -2.90
C CYS A 453 -17.36 0.42 -1.39
N GLN A 454 -18.37 -0.36 -0.98
CA GLN A 454 -18.70 -0.59 0.43
C GLN A 454 -17.53 -1.26 1.18
N ALA A 455 -16.85 -2.23 0.57
CA ALA A 455 -15.69 -2.89 1.19
C ALA A 455 -14.52 -1.93 1.49
N ILE A 456 -14.24 -0.99 0.58
CA ILE A 456 -13.27 0.09 0.81
C ILE A 456 -13.76 1.05 1.91
N SER A 457 -15.04 1.40 1.91
CA SER A 457 -15.64 2.24 2.96
C SER A 457 -15.49 1.61 4.34
N GLN A 458 -15.92 0.36 4.53
CA GLN A 458 -15.84 -0.37 5.81
C GLN A 458 -14.41 -0.51 6.34
N THR A 459 -13.42 -0.68 5.44
CA THR A 459 -11.99 -0.73 5.78
C THR A 459 -11.53 0.56 6.47
N VAL A 460 -12.02 1.71 5.99
CA VAL A 460 -11.70 3.08 6.45
C VAL A 460 -12.61 3.56 7.58
N GLN A 461 -13.88 3.15 7.61
CA GLN A 461 -14.92 3.64 8.52
C GLN A 461 -14.50 3.57 9.99
N THR A 462 -13.86 2.46 10.38
CA THR A 462 -13.34 2.25 11.74
C THR A 462 -12.07 3.07 12.08
N SER A 463 -11.64 3.99 11.20
CA SER A 463 -10.62 5.02 11.42
C SER A 463 -11.20 6.44 11.44
N LEU A 464 -12.52 6.62 11.47
CA LEU A 464 -13.17 7.94 11.53
C LEU A 464 -13.24 8.46 12.98
N GLY A 465 -12.87 9.72 13.19
CA GLY A 465 -12.96 10.40 14.49
C GLY A 465 -11.80 10.11 15.45
N PRO A 466 -11.77 10.77 16.63
CA PRO A 466 -10.63 10.74 17.56
C PRO A 466 -10.39 9.38 18.25
N TYR A 467 -11.40 8.51 18.30
CA TYR A 467 -11.28 7.10 18.71
C TYR A 467 -11.12 6.14 17.51
N GLY A 468 -10.86 6.68 16.32
CA GLY A 468 -10.59 5.94 15.09
C GLY A 468 -9.34 5.07 15.22
N ARG A 469 -9.43 3.82 14.79
CA ARG A 469 -8.36 2.82 14.96
C ARG A 469 -7.36 2.91 13.81
N ASN A 470 -6.10 3.24 14.15
CA ASN A 470 -4.99 3.20 13.21
C ASN A 470 -4.87 1.83 12.52
N LYS A 471 -4.56 1.84 11.22
CA LYS A 471 -4.30 0.67 10.39
C LYS A 471 -2.80 0.48 10.20
N ILE A 472 -2.35 -0.77 10.21
CA ILE A 472 -1.00 -1.15 9.79
C ILE A 472 -1.10 -1.57 8.32
N VAL A 473 -0.51 -0.78 7.43
CA VAL A 473 -0.36 -1.13 6.01
C VAL A 473 1.10 -1.53 5.78
N ILE A 474 1.31 -2.68 5.13
CA ILE A 474 2.64 -3.14 4.72
C ILE A 474 2.66 -3.12 3.19
N ASN A 475 3.36 -2.15 2.62
CA ASN A 475 3.44 -1.99 1.16
C ASN A 475 4.34 -3.08 0.54
N HIS A 476 4.31 -3.26 -0.79
CA HIS A 476 5.07 -4.26 -1.54
C HIS A 476 6.61 -4.21 -1.33
N LEU A 477 7.13 -3.09 -0.83
CA LEU A 477 8.54 -2.92 -0.42
C LEU A 477 8.81 -3.31 1.04
N GLN A 478 7.85 -3.96 1.72
CA GLN A 478 7.87 -4.30 3.15
C GLN A 478 7.99 -3.11 4.11
N LYS A 479 7.82 -1.85 3.64
CA LYS A 479 7.68 -0.71 4.54
C LYS A 479 6.37 -0.84 5.32
N MET A 480 6.46 -0.87 6.64
CA MET A 480 5.34 -0.70 7.56
C MET A 480 4.94 0.78 7.65
N ILE A 481 3.65 1.06 7.53
CA ILE A 481 3.04 2.37 7.76
C ILE A 481 1.90 2.18 8.75
N LEU A 482 1.85 3.03 9.77
CA LEU A 482 0.78 3.11 10.77
C LEU A 482 0.07 4.45 10.58
N THR A 483 -1.26 4.46 10.40
CA THR A 483 -2.06 5.71 10.33
C THR A 483 -3.58 5.51 10.46
N SER A 484 -4.30 6.58 10.83
CA SER A 484 -5.76 6.72 10.73
C SER A 484 -6.24 7.42 9.45
N ASP A 485 -5.36 8.09 8.71
CA ASP A 485 -5.74 8.83 7.51
C ASP A 485 -6.06 7.92 6.32
N ALA A 486 -7.27 8.07 5.79
CA ALA A 486 -7.77 7.26 4.69
C ALA A 486 -7.10 7.56 3.35
N ALA A 487 -6.70 8.81 3.07
CA ALA A 487 -6.00 9.13 1.82
C ALA A 487 -4.65 8.40 1.75
N THR A 488 -3.95 8.31 2.88
CA THR A 488 -2.70 7.56 3.06
C THR A 488 -2.94 6.05 3.04
N ILE A 489 -3.94 5.53 3.74
CA ILE A 489 -4.30 4.09 3.68
C ILE A 489 -4.58 3.66 2.24
N LEU A 490 -5.40 4.39 1.49
CA LEU A 490 -5.78 4.07 0.11
C LEU A 490 -4.71 4.40 -0.94
N ARG A 491 -3.67 5.16 -0.58
CA ARG A 491 -2.47 5.39 -1.39
C ARG A 491 -1.50 4.23 -1.35
N GLU A 492 -1.42 3.53 -0.21
CA GLU A 492 -0.53 2.39 0.03
C GLU A 492 -1.19 1.03 -0.25
N LEU A 493 -2.49 0.99 -0.55
CA LEU A 493 -3.25 -0.21 -0.94
C LEU A 493 -3.43 -0.32 -2.47
N ASP A 494 -3.15 -1.50 -3.03
CA ASP A 494 -3.33 -1.80 -4.45
C ASP A 494 -4.81 -1.98 -4.85
N VAL A 495 -5.56 -0.88 -4.98
CA VAL A 495 -6.98 -0.90 -5.35
C VAL A 495 -7.15 -1.24 -6.85
N VAL A 496 -7.51 -2.50 -7.12
CA VAL A 496 -7.72 -3.04 -8.48
C VAL A 496 -9.08 -2.66 -9.09
N HIS A 497 -10.15 -2.56 -8.29
CA HIS A 497 -11.50 -2.43 -8.83
C HIS A 497 -11.78 -1.02 -9.39
N PRO A 498 -12.22 -0.87 -10.68
CA PRO A 498 -12.33 0.45 -11.31
C PRO A 498 -13.28 1.41 -10.59
N ALA A 499 -14.46 0.95 -10.16
CA ALA A 499 -15.43 1.81 -9.46
C ALA A 499 -14.90 2.29 -8.10
N ALA A 500 -14.23 1.41 -7.35
CA ALA A 500 -13.63 1.76 -6.06
C ALA A 500 -12.51 2.80 -6.22
N LYS A 501 -11.75 2.71 -7.33
CA LYS A 501 -10.70 3.66 -7.66
C LYS A 501 -11.21 5.08 -7.90
N LEU A 502 -12.48 5.27 -8.29
CA LEU A 502 -13.09 6.60 -8.39
C LEU A 502 -13.24 7.26 -7.00
N ILE A 503 -13.63 6.50 -5.97
CA ILE A 503 -13.71 6.99 -4.58
C ILE A 503 -12.31 7.27 -4.01
N VAL A 504 -11.33 6.41 -4.31
CA VAL A 504 -9.91 6.66 -3.96
C VAL A 504 -9.43 7.99 -4.56
N MET A 505 -9.73 8.25 -5.84
CA MET A 505 -9.37 9.50 -6.52
C MET A 505 -10.07 10.71 -5.89
N ALA A 506 -11.34 10.61 -5.49
CA ALA A 506 -12.06 11.68 -4.80
C ALA A 506 -11.42 12.02 -3.43
N SER A 507 -11.00 11.01 -2.65
CA SER A 507 -10.26 11.23 -1.41
C SER A 507 -8.89 11.89 -1.65
N GLN A 508 -8.19 11.51 -2.71
CA GLN A 508 -6.89 12.11 -3.07
C GLN A 508 -7.02 13.56 -3.58
N GLN A 509 -8.19 13.93 -4.14
CA GLN A 509 -8.49 15.33 -4.49
C GLN A 509 -8.77 16.19 -3.25
N GLN A 510 -9.55 15.67 -2.29
CA GLN A 510 -9.80 16.33 -1.01
C GLN A 510 -8.49 16.58 -0.24
N ASP A 511 -7.62 15.57 -0.16
CA ASP A 511 -6.27 15.63 0.42
C ASP A 511 -5.42 16.75 -0.22
N ALA A 512 -5.34 16.79 -1.56
CA ALA A 512 -4.54 17.81 -2.27
C ALA A 512 -5.05 19.26 -2.11
N GLU A 513 -6.37 19.46 -2.07
CA GLU A 513 -6.97 20.81 -2.01
C GLU A 513 -7.17 21.33 -0.58
N MET A 514 -7.72 20.52 0.32
CA MET A 514 -8.08 20.88 1.69
C MET A 514 -7.16 20.24 2.76
N GLY A 515 -6.66 19.03 2.52
CA GLY A 515 -5.81 18.27 3.47
C GLY A 515 -6.54 17.77 4.73
N ASP A 516 -7.86 17.68 4.67
CA ASP A 516 -8.73 17.30 5.79
C ASP A 516 -10.06 16.72 5.26
N ALA A 517 -10.83 16.03 6.10
CA ALA A 517 -12.07 15.34 5.77
C ALA A 517 -11.94 14.24 4.69
N THR A 518 -10.73 13.70 4.52
CA THR A 518 -10.40 12.54 3.65
C THR A 518 -11.26 11.32 3.98
N ASN A 519 -11.35 10.97 5.28
CA ASN A 519 -12.17 9.85 5.77
C ASN A 519 -13.67 10.09 5.50
N LEU A 520 -14.17 11.33 5.64
CA LEU A 520 -15.58 11.69 5.39
C LEU A 520 -15.99 11.45 3.93
N VAL A 521 -15.13 11.81 2.96
CA VAL A 521 -15.42 11.60 1.53
C VAL A 521 -15.72 10.13 1.22
N ILE A 522 -14.92 9.22 1.76
CA ILE A 522 -15.02 7.78 1.49
C ILE A 522 -16.23 7.18 2.20
N VAL A 523 -16.41 7.49 3.49
CA VAL A 523 -17.51 6.94 4.29
C VAL A 523 -18.87 7.41 3.78
N LEU A 524 -19.00 8.70 3.45
CA LEU A 524 -20.23 9.26 2.87
C LEU A 524 -20.51 8.71 1.46
N ALA A 525 -19.49 8.59 0.59
CA ALA A 525 -19.67 7.97 -0.73
C ALA A 525 -20.09 6.49 -0.63
N GLY A 526 -19.53 5.74 0.32
CA GLY A 526 -19.89 4.35 0.58
C GLY A 526 -21.35 4.19 1.06
N GLU A 527 -21.78 5.00 2.03
CA GLU A 527 -23.17 4.95 2.52
C GLU A 527 -24.16 5.46 1.46
N LEU A 528 -23.82 6.50 0.69
CA LEU A 528 -24.65 6.96 -0.45
C LEU A 528 -24.86 5.86 -1.50
N LEU A 529 -23.87 5.02 -1.76
CA LEU A 529 -23.98 3.88 -2.68
C LEU A 529 -24.80 2.73 -2.08
N LYS A 530 -24.65 2.45 -0.78
CA LYS A 530 -25.48 1.49 -0.03
C LYS A 530 -26.96 1.90 0.00
N LYS A 531 -27.24 3.17 0.27
CA LYS A 531 -28.59 3.76 0.22
C LYS A 531 -29.17 3.79 -1.21
N ALA A 532 -28.32 3.91 -2.24
CA ALA A 532 -28.73 3.76 -3.63
C ALA A 532 -29.05 2.30 -4.00
N GLU A 533 -28.37 1.32 -3.39
CA GLU A 533 -28.65 -0.10 -3.57
C GLU A 533 -30.06 -0.47 -3.12
N GLU A 534 -30.52 0.08 -1.98
CA GLU A 534 -31.91 -0.06 -1.52
C GLU A 534 -32.92 0.45 -2.57
N LEU A 535 -32.64 1.59 -3.21
CA LEU A 535 -33.49 2.18 -4.25
C LEU A 535 -33.48 1.35 -5.55
N ILE A 536 -32.34 0.79 -5.93
CA ILE A 536 -32.23 -0.12 -7.09
C ILE A 536 -33.03 -1.41 -6.83
N ARG A 537 -32.96 -1.96 -5.61
CA ARG A 537 -33.78 -3.12 -5.18
C ARG A 537 -35.28 -2.81 -5.14
N LEU A 538 -35.67 -1.54 -4.91
CA LEU A 538 -37.05 -1.04 -5.05
C LEU A 538 -37.47 -0.75 -6.50
N GLY A 539 -36.56 -0.91 -7.48
CA GLY A 539 -36.84 -0.72 -8.91
C GLY A 539 -36.66 0.70 -9.45
N LEU A 540 -36.04 1.61 -8.70
CA LEU A 540 -35.66 2.92 -9.24
C LEU A 540 -34.45 2.79 -10.17
N LYS A 541 -34.44 3.60 -11.25
CA LYS A 541 -33.32 3.64 -12.19
C LYS A 541 -32.17 4.50 -11.64
N THR A 542 -30.94 4.12 -11.96
CA THR A 542 -29.73 4.88 -11.59
C THR A 542 -29.76 6.32 -12.10
N SER A 543 -30.39 6.59 -13.25
CA SER A 543 -30.66 7.92 -13.80
C SER A 543 -31.45 8.83 -12.83
N ASP A 544 -32.39 8.25 -12.11
CA ASP A 544 -33.38 8.99 -11.31
C ASP A 544 -32.84 9.20 -9.90
N ILE A 545 -32.09 8.21 -9.38
CA ILE A 545 -31.27 8.31 -8.17
C ILE A 545 -30.20 9.42 -8.35
N THR A 546 -29.48 9.42 -9.47
CA THR A 546 -28.44 10.41 -9.78
C THR A 546 -29.00 11.84 -9.81
N GLN A 547 -30.19 12.04 -10.40
CA GLN A 547 -30.88 13.34 -10.40
C GLN A 547 -31.42 13.74 -9.02
N GLY A 548 -31.84 12.78 -8.20
CA GLY A 548 -32.24 13.03 -6.81
C GLY A 548 -31.07 13.45 -5.95
N TYR A 549 -29.96 12.73 -6.02
CA TYR A 549 -28.71 13.05 -5.31
C TYR A 549 -28.15 14.41 -5.74
N GLU A 550 -28.22 14.77 -7.03
CA GLU A 550 -27.84 16.10 -7.50
C GLU A 550 -28.69 17.22 -6.89
N LYS A 551 -30.01 17.03 -6.78
CA LYS A 551 -30.91 18.01 -6.14
C LYS A 551 -30.63 18.13 -4.64
N ALA A 552 -30.42 17.00 -3.97
CA ALA A 552 -30.11 16.95 -2.55
C ALA A 552 -28.75 17.61 -2.24
N GLN A 553 -27.71 17.31 -3.02
CA GLN A 553 -26.37 17.94 -2.94
C GLN A 553 -26.44 19.46 -3.07
N ASN A 554 -27.16 19.98 -4.07
CA ASN A 554 -27.32 21.42 -4.29
C ASN A 554 -28.19 22.13 -3.24
N PHE A 555 -28.94 21.38 -2.44
CA PHE A 555 -29.67 21.90 -1.28
C PHE A 555 -28.81 21.83 -0.01
N ALA A 556 -28.16 20.69 0.24
CA ALA A 556 -27.25 20.47 1.37
C ALA A 556 -26.12 21.51 1.45
N LEU A 557 -25.50 21.85 0.31
CA LEU A 557 -24.47 22.89 0.26
C LEU A 557 -24.98 24.29 0.64
N LYS A 558 -26.25 24.61 0.36
CA LYS A 558 -26.85 25.89 0.77
C LYS A 558 -27.23 25.89 2.25
N VAL A 559 -27.77 24.78 2.75
CA VAL A 559 -28.04 24.62 4.18
C VAL A 559 -26.74 24.72 4.97
N LEU A 560 -25.63 24.15 4.49
CA LEU A 560 -24.33 24.28 5.15
C LEU A 560 -23.85 25.74 5.28
N GLU A 561 -24.20 26.62 4.33
CA GLU A 561 -23.95 28.07 4.41
C GLU A 561 -24.89 28.79 5.41
N GLU A 562 -26.03 28.17 5.80
CA GLU A 562 -26.93 28.65 6.86
C GLU A 562 -26.54 28.17 8.27
N LEU A 563 -25.57 27.26 8.40
CA LEU A 563 -25.14 26.64 9.67
C LEU A 563 -23.79 27.17 10.20
N GLU A 564 -23.35 28.36 9.73
CA GLU A 564 -22.20 29.10 10.29
C GLU A 564 -22.50 29.51 11.73
N VAL A 565 -21.71 29.03 12.69
CA VAL A 565 -21.80 29.43 14.12
C VAL A 565 -20.75 30.48 14.46
N ASP A 566 -19.53 30.29 13.99
CA ASP A 566 -18.37 31.11 14.36
C ASP A 566 -17.46 31.35 13.15
N ARG A 567 -16.63 32.39 13.25
CA ARG A 567 -15.77 32.86 12.18
C ARG A 567 -14.53 33.53 12.72
N LEU A 568 -13.37 33.01 12.33
CA LEU A 568 -12.08 33.54 12.76
C LEU A 568 -11.90 35.00 12.28
N GLN A 569 -11.49 35.88 13.19
CA GLN A 569 -11.41 37.33 13.00
C GLN A 569 -9.95 37.79 12.88
N GLU A 570 -9.07 37.35 13.79
CA GLU A 570 -7.64 37.64 13.74
C GLU A 570 -6.79 36.38 13.47
N MET A 571 -6.53 36.16 12.18
CA MET A 571 -5.57 35.21 11.59
C MET A 571 -4.11 35.30 12.11
N ARG A 572 -3.84 36.14 13.12
CA ARG A 572 -2.54 36.34 13.76
C ARG A 572 -2.52 35.99 15.26
N SER A 573 -3.66 35.61 15.82
CA SER A 573 -3.79 35.19 17.21
C SER A 573 -3.56 33.67 17.33
N VAL A 574 -2.70 33.25 18.26
CA VAL A 574 -2.48 31.81 18.55
C VAL A 574 -3.80 31.11 18.92
N PRO A 575 -4.59 31.56 19.92
CA PRO A 575 -5.80 30.84 20.33
C PRO A 575 -6.87 30.75 19.24
N GLU A 576 -7.00 31.74 18.35
CA GLU A 576 -7.95 31.66 17.22
C GLU A 576 -7.55 30.55 16.23
N LEU A 577 -6.26 30.47 15.85
CA LEU A 577 -5.77 29.39 15.00
C LEU A 577 -5.88 28.03 15.71
N SER A 578 -5.56 27.96 17.00
CA SER A 578 -5.71 26.74 17.80
C SER A 578 -7.15 26.24 17.86
N LYS A 579 -8.17 27.13 17.89
CA LYS A 579 -9.60 26.73 17.89
C LYS A 579 -9.98 25.87 16.68
N ALA A 580 -9.50 26.24 15.48
CA ALA A 580 -9.76 25.48 14.24
C ALA A 580 -8.76 24.33 13.99
N LEU A 581 -7.61 24.31 14.66
CA LEU A 581 -6.63 23.22 14.57
C LEU A 581 -6.92 22.06 15.52
N ARG A 582 -7.49 22.33 16.70
CA ARG A 582 -7.65 21.34 17.77
C ARG A 582 -8.48 20.14 17.33
N THR A 583 -9.62 20.34 16.68
CA THR A 583 -10.51 19.27 16.17
C THR A 583 -9.85 18.41 15.10
N VAL A 584 -9.20 19.04 14.13
CA VAL A 584 -8.48 18.38 13.03
C VAL A 584 -7.40 17.44 13.60
N VAL A 585 -6.59 17.94 14.53
CA VAL A 585 -5.52 17.13 15.14
C VAL A 585 -6.08 16.07 16.08
N ALA A 586 -7.08 16.38 16.90
CA ALA A 586 -7.75 15.40 17.78
C ALA A 586 -8.28 14.20 16.98
N SER A 587 -8.81 14.42 15.77
CA SER A 587 -9.29 13.35 14.88
C SER A 587 -8.21 12.36 14.42
N LYS A 588 -6.92 12.72 14.52
CA LYS A 588 -5.77 11.89 14.11
C LYS A 588 -4.89 11.46 15.28
N GLN A 589 -4.78 12.27 16.34
CA GLN A 589 -3.89 12.12 17.50
C GLN A 589 -4.56 12.67 18.77
N SER A 590 -5.60 11.98 19.23
CA SER A 590 -6.36 12.30 20.45
C SER A 590 -5.50 12.20 21.73
N GLY A 591 -5.78 13.08 22.70
CA GLY A 591 -4.99 13.22 23.93
C GLY A 591 -3.66 13.95 23.74
N SER A 592 -3.48 14.66 22.61
CA SER A 592 -2.31 15.50 22.33
C SER A 592 -2.63 16.71 21.43
N GLU A 593 -3.91 16.95 21.16
CA GLU A 593 -4.39 18.04 20.30
C GLU A 593 -3.91 19.42 20.74
N ASP A 594 -4.00 19.79 22.02
CA ASP A 594 -3.60 21.13 22.48
C ASP A 594 -2.09 21.40 22.29
N VAL A 595 -1.25 20.40 22.56
CA VAL A 595 0.21 20.52 22.38
C VAL A 595 0.53 20.71 20.89
N LEU A 596 -0.09 19.91 20.03
CA LEU A 596 0.16 19.92 18.59
C LEU A 596 -0.45 21.16 17.90
N ALA A 597 -1.69 21.53 18.23
CA ALA A 597 -2.36 22.71 17.68
C ALA A 597 -1.58 24.00 17.98
N ASN A 598 -1.09 24.16 19.22
CA ASN A 598 -0.28 25.32 19.58
C ASN A 598 1.10 25.32 18.90
N LEU A 599 1.75 24.14 18.71
CA LEU A 599 2.99 24.03 17.93
C LEU A 599 2.78 24.37 16.44
N VAL A 600 1.67 23.94 15.85
CA VAL A 600 1.31 24.27 14.46
C VAL A 600 0.99 25.77 14.34
N ALA A 601 0.21 26.33 15.27
CA ALA A 601 -0.11 27.75 15.30
C ALA A 601 1.15 28.64 15.40
N GLU A 602 2.09 28.36 16.32
CA GLU A 602 3.35 29.12 16.39
C GLU A 602 4.17 28.99 15.09
N ALA A 603 4.29 27.78 14.53
CA ALA A 603 5.04 27.54 13.31
C ALA A 603 4.44 28.25 12.08
N VAL A 604 3.11 28.32 11.99
CA VAL A 604 2.36 29.07 10.98
C VAL A 604 2.56 30.58 11.14
N LEU A 605 2.41 31.10 12.36
CA LEU A 605 2.54 32.54 12.64
C LEU A 605 3.94 33.07 12.35
N ALA A 606 4.98 32.25 12.57
CA ALA A 606 6.36 32.56 12.21
C ALA A 606 6.62 32.67 10.68
N VAL A 607 5.66 32.21 9.85
CA VAL A 607 5.73 32.14 8.38
C VAL A 607 4.69 33.03 7.68
N LEU A 608 3.62 33.42 8.38
CA LEU A 608 2.44 34.04 7.80
C LEU A 608 2.77 35.35 7.03
N PRO A 609 2.55 35.40 5.70
CA PRO A 609 2.84 36.60 4.90
C PRO A 609 1.91 37.78 5.23
N LYS A 610 2.28 38.98 4.77
CA LYS A 610 1.45 40.20 4.94
C LYS A 610 0.04 40.09 4.35
N ASN A 611 -0.15 39.26 3.32
CA ASN A 611 -1.45 38.87 2.78
C ASN A 611 -1.63 37.34 3.01
N PRO A 612 -2.50 36.90 3.94
CA PRO A 612 -2.65 35.49 4.30
C PRO A 612 -3.01 34.55 3.14
N VAL A 613 -3.69 35.04 2.10
CA VAL A 613 -4.12 34.23 0.94
C VAL A 613 -2.94 33.63 0.17
N ASN A 614 -1.73 34.21 0.29
CA ASN A 614 -0.50 33.71 -0.32
C ASN A 614 0.35 32.85 0.65
N PHE A 615 -0.28 32.26 1.67
CA PHE A 615 0.36 31.26 2.54
C PHE A 615 0.71 30.00 1.74
N ASN A 616 1.83 29.36 2.09
CA ASN A 616 2.31 28.16 1.42
C ASN A 616 2.73 27.10 2.44
N VAL A 617 2.06 25.95 2.41
CA VAL A 617 2.28 24.77 3.26
C VAL A 617 3.76 24.36 3.29
N ASP A 618 4.41 24.42 2.12
CA ASP A 618 5.82 24.08 1.83
C ASP A 618 6.86 24.90 2.62
N ASN A 619 6.42 25.90 3.40
CA ASN A 619 7.22 26.73 4.29
C ASN A 619 7.18 26.28 5.77
N VAL A 620 6.21 25.48 6.20
CA VAL A 620 6.29 24.77 7.49
C VAL A 620 7.00 23.45 7.23
N ARG A 621 8.00 23.12 8.04
CA ARG A 621 8.76 21.86 7.94
C ARG A 621 8.62 21.06 9.23
N VAL A 622 8.42 19.75 9.12
CA VAL A 622 8.67 18.80 10.21
C VAL A 622 10.10 18.25 10.13
N VAL A 623 10.75 18.12 11.28
CA VAL A 623 11.99 17.33 11.48
C VAL A 623 11.80 16.41 12.67
N LYS A 624 11.78 15.10 12.43
CA LYS A 624 11.62 14.05 13.43
C LYS A 624 12.98 13.69 14.05
N ILE A 625 13.08 13.71 15.38
CA ILE A 625 14.28 13.27 16.13
C ILE A 625 13.82 12.35 17.27
N MET A 626 14.33 11.11 17.28
CA MET A 626 13.85 10.08 18.20
C MET A 626 14.18 10.37 19.68
N GLY A 627 13.48 9.65 20.57
CA GLY A 627 13.55 9.82 22.02
C GLY A 627 12.81 11.06 22.53
N GLY A 628 12.65 11.15 23.85
CA GLY A 628 11.83 12.18 24.51
C GLY A 628 10.32 11.91 24.42
N SER A 629 9.53 12.78 25.07
CA SER A 629 8.07 12.84 24.91
C SER A 629 7.69 13.87 23.84
N LEU A 630 6.44 13.82 23.36
CA LEU A 630 5.92 14.76 22.36
C LEU A 630 5.95 16.21 22.86
N GLU A 631 5.76 16.42 24.16
CA GLU A 631 5.85 17.73 24.86
C GLU A 631 7.24 18.39 24.74
N GLN A 632 8.30 17.62 24.46
CA GLN A 632 9.65 18.13 24.23
C GLN A 632 9.86 18.63 22.79
N SER A 633 8.83 18.56 21.95
CA SER A 633 8.82 19.13 20.61
C SER A 633 8.77 20.65 20.68
N ARG A 634 9.38 21.33 19.70
CA ARG A 634 9.48 22.80 19.70
C ARG A 634 9.52 23.38 18.29
N VAL A 635 8.96 24.57 18.13
CA VAL A 635 9.11 25.36 16.91
C VAL A 635 10.48 26.05 16.89
N ILE A 636 11.12 26.07 15.72
CA ILE A 636 12.32 26.83 15.45
C ILE A 636 12.04 27.75 14.26
N LYS A 637 12.28 29.04 14.47
CA LYS A 637 12.15 30.11 13.47
C LYS A 637 13.34 30.06 12.52
N GLY A 638 13.22 29.21 11.51
CA GLY A 638 14.28 28.86 10.57
C GLY A 638 14.27 27.36 10.21
N MET A 639 15.46 26.74 10.14
CA MET A 639 15.62 25.39 9.59
C MET A 639 16.64 24.54 10.35
N VAL A 640 16.26 23.29 10.61
CA VAL A 640 17.09 22.28 11.29
C VAL A 640 17.56 21.22 10.30
N PHE A 641 18.79 20.74 10.48
CA PHE A 641 19.39 19.65 9.72
C PHE A 641 19.94 18.58 10.66
N GLY A 642 19.54 17.33 10.44
CA GLY A 642 20.08 16.14 11.12
C GLY A 642 21.52 15.80 10.69
N ARG A 643 22.44 16.74 10.86
CA ARG A 643 23.88 16.61 10.66
C ARG A 643 24.63 17.74 11.38
N GLU A 644 25.83 17.42 11.86
CA GLU A 644 26.83 18.40 12.29
C GLU A 644 27.45 19.11 11.04
N PRO A 645 27.98 20.34 11.13
CA PRO A 645 28.70 20.98 10.04
C PRO A 645 29.97 20.18 9.69
N ASP A 646 30.38 20.21 8.43
CA ASP A 646 31.58 19.52 7.94
C ASP A 646 32.89 20.14 8.45
N GLY A 647 32.83 21.34 9.04
CA GLY A 647 33.98 22.15 9.46
C GLY A 647 34.27 22.17 10.96
N ILE A 648 35.43 22.72 11.29
CA ILE A 648 35.88 22.97 12.66
C ILE A 648 35.00 24.05 13.32
N VAL A 649 34.52 25.02 12.54
CA VAL A 649 33.61 26.07 13.00
C VAL A 649 32.18 25.52 13.09
N LYS A 650 31.67 25.41 14.31
CA LYS A 650 30.33 24.83 14.63
C LYS A 650 29.28 25.86 15.04
N GLN A 651 29.69 27.12 15.21
CA GLN A 651 28.82 28.23 15.59
C GLN A 651 29.20 29.50 14.83
N ALA A 652 28.21 30.26 14.38
CA ALA A 652 28.35 31.58 13.78
C ALA A 652 27.15 32.47 14.20
N ARG A 653 27.40 33.75 14.48
CA ARG A 653 26.36 34.73 14.87
C ARG A 653 26.38 35.94 13.95
N LYS A 654 25.19 36.44 13.59
CA LYS A 654 24.91 37.54 12.65
C LYS A 654 25.82 37.48 11.40
N ALA A 655 25.79 36.32 10.76
CA ALA A 655 26.71 35.92 9.71
C ALA A 655 26.06 36.05 8.33
N LYS A 656 26.86 36.52 7.35
CA LYS A 656 26.49 36.40 5.94
C LYS A 656 26.65 34.96 5.46
N VAL A 657 25.67 34.51 4.68
CA VAL A 657 25.55 33.14 4.17
C VAL A 657 25.52 33.14 2.65
N GLY A 658 26.36 32.29 2.06
CA GLY A 658 26.43 32.04 0.62
C GLY A 658 26.02 30.61 0.34
N VAL A 659 25.08 30.44 -0.60
CA VAL A 659 24.56 29.13 -1.01
C VAL A 659 25.09 28.82 -2.40
N PHE A 660 25.79 27.70 -2.56
CA PHE A 660 26.37 27.28 -3.84
C PHE A 660 25.74 25.97 -4.30
N SER A 661 25.23 25.90 -5.53
CA SER A 661 24.74 24.66 -6.12
C SER A 661 25.82 23.86 -6.87
N CYS A 662 26.99 24.47 -7.10
CA CYS A 662 28.18 23.77 -7.58
C CYS A 662 28.91 23.05 -6.43
N PRO A 663 29.76 22.05 -6.72
CA PRO A 663 30.74 21.58 -5.74
C PRO A 663 31.73 22.70 -5.38
N ILE A 664 32.31 22.60 -4.20
CA ILE A 664 33.37 23.50 -3.73
C ILE A 664 34.71 22.79 -3.87
N ASP A 665 35.26 22.85 -5.07
CA ASP A 665 36.47 22.17 -5.50
C ASP A 665 37.03 22.85 -6.77
N VAL A 666 38.18 22.39 -7.29
CA VAL A 666 38.73 22.86 -8.57
C VAL A 666 37.74 22.57 -9.71
N SER A 667 37.50 23.57 -10.57
CA SER A 667 36.51 23.50 -11.65
C SER A 667 36.93 22.54 -12.76
N GLN A 668 36.37 21.33 -12.77
CA GLN A 668 36.59 20.33 -13.82
C GLN A 668 35.81 20.64 -15.11
N THR A 669 36.27 20.09 -16.24
CA THR A 669 35.57 20.19 -17.53
C THR A 669 34.60 19.02 -17.72
N GLU A 670 33.42 19.29 -18.29
CA GLU A 670 32.40 18.27 -18.65
C GLU A 670 32.94 17.24 -19.66
N THR A 671 33.80 17.66 -20.58
CA THR A 671 34.61 16.77 -21.42
C THR A 671 35.86 16.33 -20.67
N LYS A 672 36.38 15.13 -20.98
CA LYS A 672 37.53 14.54 -20.27
C LYS A 672 38.76 15.46 -20.28
N GLY A 673 38.94 16.22 -19.20
CA GLY A 673 40.13 17.01 -18.94
C GLY A 673 41.30 16.08 -18.60
N THR A 674 42.38 16.14 -19.39
CA THR A 674 43.63 15.44 -19.10
C THR A 674 44.74 16.47 -18.95
N VAL A 675 45.31 16.57 -17.75
CA VAL A 675 46.50 17.39 -17.50
C VAL A 675 47.66 16.82 -18.33
N LEU A 676 48.21 17.64 -19.24
CA LEU A 676 49.33 17.25 -20.10
C LEU A 676 50.62 17.87 -19.57
N LEU A 677 51.28 17.14 -18.66
CA LEU A 677 52.61 17.48 -18.16
C LEU A 677 53.68 16.92 -19.11
N LYS A 678 54.58 17.78 -19.59
CA LYS A 678 55.71 17.43 -20.46
C LYS A 678 57.04 17.47 -19.71
N ASN A 679 57.17 18.37 -18.74
CA ASN A 679 58.39 18.61 -17.98
C ASN A 679 58.19 18.33 -16.47
N ALA A 680 59.25 17.93 -15.77
CA ALA A 680 59.20 17.70 -14.33
C ALA A 680 58.88 18.98 -13.53
N GLN A 681 59.32 20.14 -14.02
CA GLN A 681 59.00 21.45 -13.43
C GLN A 681 57.50 21.74 -13.49
N GLU A 682 56.85 21.46 -14.63
CA GLU A 682 55.40 21.64 -14.80
C GLU A 682 54.59 20.80 -13.81
N MET A 683 55.08 19.64 -13.38
CA MET A 683 54.41 18.81 -12.36
C MET A 683 54.40 19.47 -10.98
N VAL A 684 55.50 20.09 -10.57
CA VAL A 684 55.62 20.82 -9.30
C VAL A 684 54.77 22.09 -9.34
N ASP A 685 54.85 22.84 -10.44
CA ASP A 685 54.16 24.12 -10.58
C ASP A 685 52.65 23.92 -10.82
N TYR A 686 52.22 22.82 -11.44
CA TYR A 686 50.81 22.45 -11.52
C TYR A 686 50.23 22.18 -10.13
N THR A 687 50.94 21.41 -9.30
CA THR A 687 50.48 21.07 -7.94
C THR A 687 50.27 22.32 -7.09
N LYS A 688 51.26 23.22 -7.07
CA LYS A 688 51.17 24.52 -6.38
C LYS A 688 50.11 25.43 -7.00
N GLY A 689 49.98 25.44 -8.32
CA GLY A 689 49.02 26.26 -9.04
C GLY A 689 47.56 25.89 -8.75
N GLU A 690 47.26 24.63 -8.48
CA GLU A 690 45.94 24.23 -7.97
C GLU A 690 45.72 24.68 -6.51
N GLU A 691 46.73 24.53 -5.64
CA GLU A 691 46.68 25.00 -4.25
C GLU A 691 46.46 26.52 -4.15
N GLU A 692 47.29 27.32 -4.84
CA GLU A 692 47.22 28.78 -4.86
C GLU A 692 45.89 29.28 -5.46
N ARG A 693 45.41 28.65 -6.53
CA ARG A 693 44.14 29.02 -7.17
C ARG A 693 42.93 28.73 -6.28
N LEU A 694 42.96 27.63 -5.54
CA LEU A 694 41.87 27.27 -4.62
C LEU A 694 41.92 28.11 -3.34
N GLU A 695 43.11 28.44 -2.81
CA GLU A 695 43.25 29.43 -1.74
C GLU A 695 42.72 30.80 -2.18
N ALA A 696 43.09 31.28 -3.38
CA ALA A 696 42.62 32.55 -3.92
C ALA A 696 41.08 32.61 -4.03
N ALA A 697 40.45 31.58 -4.61
CA ALA A 697 38.99 31.52 -4.73
C ALA A 697 38.27 31.52 -3.37
N ILE A 698 38.84 30.85 -2.36
CA ILE A 698 38.25 30.80 -1.01
C ILE A 698 38.53 32.09 -0.22
N LYS A 699 39.67 32.75 -0.50
CA LYS A 699 39.97 34.08 0.04
C LYS A 699 39.01 35.14 -0.51
N GLU A 700 38.68 35.12 -1.81
CA GLU A 700 37.65 35.98 -2.41
C GLU A 700 36.29 35.83 -1.69
N LEU A 701 35.92 34.60 -1.33
CA LEU A 701 34.74 34.34 -0.50
C LEU A 701 34.87 34.99 0.88
N TYR A 702 35.99 34.79 1.59
CA TYR A 702 36.22 35.38 2.92
C TYR A 702 36.19 36.91 2.90
N ASP A 703 36.80 37.53 1.88
CA ASP A 703 36.92 38.98 1.71
C ASP A 703 35.56 39.65 1.36
N SER A 704 34.61 38.92 0.74
CA SER A 704 33.21 39.38 0.60
C SER A 704 32.43 39.51 1.94
N GLY A 705 33.02 39.01 3.02
CA GLY A 705 32.41 38.90 4.35
C GLY A 705 31.63 37.60 4.58
N LEU A 706 31.81 36.57 3.73
CA LEU A 706 31.19 35.26 3.92
C LEU A 706 31.68 34.60 5.21
N ARG A 707 30.77 34.12 6.07
CA ARG A 707 31.15 33.36 7.27
C ARG A 707 30.42 32.02 7.41
N VAL A 708 29.35 31.80 6.64
CA VAL A 708 28.71 30.48 6.48
C VAL A 708 28.61 30.14 4.98
N LEU A 709 29.08 28.96 4.61
CA LEU A 709 28.98 28.39 3.27
C LEU A 709 28.05 27.18 3.28
N VAL A 710 27.04 27.20 2.41
CA VAL A 710 26.16 26.05 2.14
C VAL A 710 26.53 25.44 0.79
N ALA A 711 27.00 24.19 0.82
CA ALA A 711 27.38 23.45 -0.39
C ALA A 711 26.24 22.51 -0.83
N GLY A 712 25.70 22.71 -2.03
CA GLY A 712 24.67 21.87 -2.64
C GLY A 712 25.17 20.54 -3.23
N SER A 713 26.47 20.27 -3.08
CA SER A 713 27.19 19.14 -3.65
C SER A 713 28.40 18.79 -2.76
N SER A 714 29.37 18.04 -3.26
CA SER A 714 30.64 17.75 -2.58
C SER A 714 31.49 19.00 -2.33
N VAL A 715 32.37 18.90 -1.33
CA VAL A 715 33.44 19.85 -1.01
C VAL A 715 34.73 19.05 -1.02
N GLY A 716 35.75 19.50 -1.75
CA GLY A 716 37.06 18.82 -1.80
C GLY A 716 37.87 19.06 -0.52
N ASP A 717 38.69 18.09 -0.11
CA ASP A 717 39.43 18.15 1.17
C ASP A 717 40.39 19.34 1.26
N LEU A 718 41.03 19.71 0.12
CA LEU A 718 41.89 20.89 0.03
C LEU A 718 41.10 22.20 0.18
N ALA A 719 39.91 22.29 -0.41
CA ALA A 719 39.00 23.42 -0.20
C ALA A 719 38.56 23.48 1.27
N MET A 720 38.26 22.32 1.87
CA MET A 720 37.84 22.19 3.25
C MET A 720 38.94 22.66 4.24
N HIS A 721 40.20 22.36 3.95
CA HIS A 721 41.36 22.88 4.70
C HIS A 721 41.41 24.42 4.68
N TYR A 722 41.29 25.06 3.51
CA TYR A 722 41.30 26.52 3.41
C TYR A 722 40.06 27.16 4.07
N LEU A 723 38.86 26.61 3.88
CA LEU A 723 37.63 27.09 4.53
C LEU A 723 37.75 27.06 6.07
N ASN A 724 38.34 26.01 6.63
CA ASN A 724 38.65 25.93 8.05
C ASN A 724 39.71 26.97 8.48
N ARG A 725 40.79 27.15 7.72
CA ARG A 725 41.83 28.17 7.99
C ARG A 725 41.27 29.60 7.99
N PHE A 726 40.28 29.89 7.15
CA PHE A 726 39.56 31.17 7.12
C PHE A 726 38.37 31.25 8.11
N ASN A 727 38.17 30.23 8.96
CA ASN A 727 37.06 30.13 9.92
C ASN A 727 35.67 30.32 9.30
N ILE A 728 35.43 29.72 8.13
CA ILE A 728 34.11 29.66 7.50
C ILE A 728 33.40 28.36 7.92
N LEU A 729 32.17 28.48 8.44
CA LEU A 729 31.33 27.32 8.76
C LEU A 729 30.81 26.71 7.44
N VAL A 730 30.94 25.39 7.27
CA VAL A 730 30.53 24.69 6.04
C VAL A 730 29.50 23.62 6.35
N ILE A 731 28.40 23.58 5.59
CA ILE A 731 27.42 22.49 5.63
C ILE A 731 27.07 21.99 4.23
N LYS A 732 27.17 20.68 4.00
CA LYS A 732 26.70 20.02 2.77
C LYS A 732 25.20 19.73 2.83
N ILE A 733 24.42 20.19 1.84
CA ILE A 733 22.97 19.96 1.68
C ILE A 733 22.71 19.44 0.26
N LEU A 734 22.72 18.10 0.11
CA LEU A 734 22.57 17.44 -1.18
C LEU A 734 21.12 17.49 -1.74
N SER A 735 20.13 17.75 -0.89
CA SER A 735 18.73 17.86 -1.32
C SER A 735 18.43 19.23 -1.94
N LYS A 736 18.11 19.22 -3.24
CA LYS A 736 17.67 20.43 -3.98
C LYS A 736 16.41 21.06 -3.37
N PHE A 737 15.56 20.29 -2.68
CA PHE A 737 14.38 20.79 -2.00
C PHE A 737 14.76 21.51 -0.70
N GLU A 738 15.64 20.91 0.11
CA GLU A 738 16.13 21.53 1.35
C GLU A 738 16.90 22.82 1.05
N LEU A 739 17.79 22.81 0.07
CA LEU A 739 18.58 23.97 -0.33
C LEU A 739 17.67 25.14 -0.78
N ARG A 740 16.60 24.85 -1.54
CA ARG A 740 15.59 25.87 -1.92
C ARG A 740 14.78 26.39 -0.73
N ARG A 741 14.47 25.54 0.28
CA ARG A 741 13.81 25.99 1.52
C ARG A 741 14.76 26.83 2.40
N LEU A 742 16.05 26.50 2.47
CA LEU A 742 17.04 27.30 3.20
C LEU A 742 17.27 28.67 2.56
N CYS A 743 17.29 28.76 1.22
CA CYS A 743 17.26 30.06 0.52
C CYS A 743 16.05 30.93 0.92
N ARG A 744 14.88 30.34 1.24
CA ARG A 744 13.71 31.10 1.75
C ARG A 744 13.91 31.60 3.19
N VAL A 745 14.55 30.81 4.07
CA VAL A 745 14.91 31.23 5.44
C VAL A 745 15.88 32.41 5.40
N VAL A 746 16.97 32.22 4.67
CA VAL A 746 18.18 33.03 4.78
C VAL A 746 18.16 34.26 3.84
N GLY A 747 17.29 34.25 2.83
CA GLY A 747 17.23 35.27 1.77
C GLY A 747 18.27 35.09 0.66
N ALA A 748 19.18 34.13 0.78
CA ALA A 748 20.28 33.91 -0.18
C ALA A 748 19.81 33.36 -1.53
N THR A 749 20.48 33.80 -2.61
CA THR A 749 20.32 33.24 -3.96
C THR A 749 21.33 32.12 -4.18
N PRO A 750 20.93 30.94 -4.73
CA PRO A 750 21.85 29.82 -4.93
C PRO A 750 22.74 30.02 -6.17
N LEU A 751 24.05 30.08 -5.96
CA LEU A 751 25.05 30.37 -6.99
C LEU A 751 25.55 29.10 -7.69
N ALA A 752 25.54 29.14 -9.03
CA ALA A 752 25.97 28.02 -9.87
C ALA A 752 27.48 28.02 -10.22
N ARG A 753 28.27 28.94 -9.64
CA ARG A 753 29.70 29.11 -9.87
C ARG A 753 30.41 29.44 -8.55
N LEU A 754 31.65 28.99 -8.41
CA LEU A 754 32.55 29.39 -7.34
C LEU A 754 33.21 30.74 -7.68
N GLY A 755 33.16 31.69 -6.74
CA GLY A 755 33.67 33.06 -6.86
C GLY A 755 32.98 33.99 -5.86
N ALA A 756 33.48 35.21 -5.70
CA ALA A 756 32.91 36.19 -4.75
C ALA A 756 31.40 36.45 -5.00
N PRO A 757 30.51 36.19 -4.01
CA PRO A 757 29.08 36.48 -4.14
C PRO A 757 28.81 37.99 -4.07
N MET A 758 27.82 38.50 -4.81
CA MET A 758 27.38 39.88 -4.63
C MET A 758 26.66 40.05 -3.28
N PRO A 759 26.71 41.24 -2.63
CA PRO A 759 26.02 41.49 -1.37
C PRO A 759 24.52 41.18 -1.39
N ASP A 760 23.87 41.33 -2.55
CA ASP A 760 22.44 41.07 -2.77
C ASP A 760 22.12 39.59 -3.02
N GLU A 761 23.13 38.78 -3.36
CA GLU A 761 23.01 37.32 -3.53
C GLU A 761 23.26 36.58 -2.20
N MET A 762 24.04 37.19 -1.30
CA MET A 762 24.25 36.71 0.06
C MET A 762 22.97 36.90 0.91
N GLY A 763 22.65 35.90 1.72
CA GLY A 763 21.63 36.03 2.76
C GLY A 763 22.26 36.25 4.14
N ASN A 764 21.43 36.47 5.16
CA ASN A 764 21.86 36.75 6.53
C ASN A 764 21.19 35.80 7.53
N VAL A 765 21.94 35.33 8.53
CA VAL A 765 21.41 34.49 9.62
C VAL A 765 21.96 34.95 10.97
N ASP A 766 21.05 35.04 11.94
CA ASP A 766 21.32 35.61 13.25
C ASP A 766 22.11 34.61 14.13
N VAL A 767 21.73 33.33 14.09
CA VAL A 767 22.45 32.23 14.75
C VAL A 767 22.46 30.99 13.85
N VAL A 768 23.66 30.49 13.56
CA VAL A 768 23.89 29.11 13.08
C VAL A 768 24.67 28.39 14.17
N GLU A 769 24.13 27.32 14.74
CA GLU A 769 24.80 26.56 15.81
C GLU A 769 24.51 25.06 15.73
N THR A 770 25.50 24.23 16.08
CA THR A 770 25.28 22.81 16.39
C THR A 770 24.69 22.68 17.78
N THR A 771 23.47 22.14 17.88
CA THR A 771 22.84 21.75 19.15
C THR A 771 22.70 20.24 19.21
N GLU A 772 22.82 19.66 20.40
CA GLU A 772 22.48 18.26 20.63
C GLU A 772 21.00 18.14 21.01
N ILE A 773 20.24 17.29 20.31
CA ILE A 773 18.83 17.02 20.56
C ILE A 773 18.66 15.50 20.60
N GLY A 774 18.38 14.93 21.78
CA GLY A 774 18.19 13.48 21.92
C GLY A 774 19.46 12.62 21.79
N GLY A 775 20.64 13.24 21.81
CA GLY A 775 21.93 12.61 21.51
C GLY A 775 22.39 12.82 20.06
N ASP A 776 21.47 13.17 19.15
CA ASP A 776 21.82 13.55 17.78
C ASP A 776 22.31 15.00 17.72
N ARG A 777 23.44 15.22 17.03
CA ARG A 777 23.95 16.56 16.75
C ARG A 777 23.32 17.13 15.50
N VAL A 778 22.59 18.22 15.66
CA VAL A 778 21.85 18.88 14.58
C VAL A 778 22.30 20.32 14.40
N THR A 779 22.44 20.74 13.15
CA THR A 779 22.74 22.13 12.82
C THR A 779 21.43 22.90 12.75
N VAL A 780 21.32 23.95 13.55
CA VAL A 780 20.16 24.84 13.63
C VAL A 780 20.50 26.18 12.98
N PHE A 781 19.70 26.57 11.99
CA PHE A 781 19.65 27.93 11.47
C PHE A 781 18.45 28.63 12.13
N ARG A 782 18.72 29.62 12.99
CA ARG A 782 17.71 30.38 13.74
C ARG A 782 17.80 31.87 13.43
N GLN A 783 16.63 32.50 13.36
CA GLN A 783 16.45 33.94 13.26
C GLN A 783 15.74 34.44 14.54
N GLU A 784 16.20 35.57 15.07
CA GLU A 784 15.77 36.16 16.35
C GLU A 784 15.38 37.64 16.20
N ASP A 785 16.06 38.38 15.32
CA ASP A 785 15.80 39.80 15.04
C ASP A 785 14.46 39.96 14.30
N ALA A 786 13.48 40.58 14.94
CA ALA A 786 12.13 40.78 14.39
C ALA A 786 12.06 41.59 13.06
N THR A 787 13.15 42.24 12.66
CA THR A 787 13.31 42.87 11.33
C THR A 787 13.42 41.86 10.18
N ASN A 788 13.95 40.66 10.43
CA ASN A 788 14.15 39.62 9.43
C ASN A 788 13.07 38.54 9.56
N VAL A 789 11.94 38.70 8.87
CA VAL A 789 10.84 37.71 8.94
C VAL A 789 11.23 36.45 8.16
N THR A 790 11.40 35.34 8.87
CA THR A 790 11.63 34.01 8.31
C THR A 790 10.48 33.59 7.40
N ARG A 791 10.78 33.16 6.17
CA ARG A 791 9.77 32.61 5.26
C ARG A 791 9.58 31.10 5.38
N THR A 792 10.26 30.45 6.32
CA THR A 792 10.18 29.01 6.59
C THR A 792 10.42 28.78 8.08
N SER A 793 9.62 27.92 8.71
CA SER A 793 9.77 27.47 10.11
C SER A 793 9.96 25.96 10.16
N THR A 794 10.53 25.45 11.25
CA THR A 794 10.71 24.00 11.46
C THR A 794 10.18 23.58 12.83
N ILE A 795 9.19 22.70 12.85
CA ILE A 795 8.76 21.96 14.04
C ILE A 795 9.73 20.79 14.22
N VAL A 796 10.46 20.79 15.33
CA VAL A 796 11.27 19.64 15.75
C VAL A 796 10.40 18.73 16.60
N LEU A 797 10.04 17.56 16.07
CA LEU A 797 9.25 16.56 16.77
C LEU A 797 10.15 15.61 17.56
N ARG A 798 9.73 15.31 18.79
CA ARG A 798 10.33 14.34 19.71
C ARG A 798 9.33 13.24 20.04
N GLY A 799 9.82 12.02 20.25
CA GLY A 799 8.94 10.86 20.46
C GLY A 799 9.67 9.52 20.45
N ALA A 800 9.08 8.53 21.10
CA ALA A 800 9.72 7.25 21.38
C ALA A 800 9.89 6.32 20.16
N THR A 801 9.03 6.43 19.13
CA THR A 801 9.09 5.57 17.94
C THR A 801 8.95 6.35 16.63
N GLN A 802 9.68 5.92 15.60
CA GLN A 802 9.61 6.50 14.26
C GLN A 802 8.21 6.38 13.63
N ASN A 803 7.50 5.28 13.87
CA ASN A 803 6.18 5.04 13.29
C ASN A 803 5.13 6.02 13.85
N HIS A 804 5.21 6.35 15.14
CA HIS A 804 4.35 7.37 15.76
C HIS A 804 4.72 8.77 15.27
N LEU A 805 6.02 9.08 15.19
CA LEU A 805 6.51 10.35 14.63
C LEU A 805 6.09 10.56 13.16
N GLU A 806 5.96 9.50 12.37
CA GLU A 806 5.43 9.56 11.00
C GLU A 806 3.91 9.78 10.92
N ASP A 807 3.16 9.53 11.99
CA ASP A 807 1.71 9.78 12.03
C ASP A 807 1.39 11.17 12.62
N VAL A 808 2.15 11.60 13.61
CA VAL A 808 2.14 12.99 14.12
C VAL A 808 2.58 13.99 13.04
N GLU A 809 3.54 13.62 12.19
CA GLU A 809 3.93 14.43 11.01
C GLU A 809 2.74 14.65 10.06
N ARG A 810 1.90 13.64 9.82
CA ARG A 810 0.68 13.79 8.99
C ARG A 810 -0.35 14.68 9.67
N ALA A 811 -0.64 14.47 10.96
CA ALA A 811 -1.58 15.30 11.70
C ALA A 811 -1.17 16.79 11.71
N ILE A 812 0.13 17.08 11.65
CA ILE A 812 0.67 18.44 11.48
C ILE A 812 0.50 18.95 10.05
N ASP A 813 0.84 18.17 9.02
CA ASP A 813 0.66 18.56 7.62
C ASP A 813 -0.82 18.81 7.29
N ASP A 814 -1.73 17.98 7.81
CA ASP A 814 -3.19 18.17 7.75
C ASP A 814 -3.61 19.51 8.38
N GLY A 815 -3.14 19.81 9.60
CA GLY A 815 -3.39 21.09 10.27
C GLY A 815 -2.87 22.31 9.49
N VAL A 816 -1.67 22.23 8.91
CA VAL A 816 -1.11 23.30 8.07
C VAL A 816 -1.91 23.47 6.76
N ASN A 817 -2.44 22.38 6.20
CA ASN A 817 -3.36 22.43 5.06
C ASN A 817 -4.71 23.07 5.43
N VAL A 818 -5.25 22.79 6.61
CA VAL A 818 -6.47 23.45 7.11
C VAL A 818 -6.26 24.95 7.29
N ILE A 819 -5.09 25.42 7.76
CA ILE A 819 -4.79 26.87 7.74
C ILE A 819 -4.83 27.44 6.31
N LYS A 820 -4.28 26.71 5.32
CA LYS A 820 -4.35 27.09 3.88
C LYS A 820 -5.79 27.07 3.33
N ALA A 821 -6.71 26.33 3.94
CA ALA A 821 -8.15 26.41 3.64
C ALA A 821 -8.83 27.60 4.35
N VAL A 822 -8.53 27.83 5.64
CA VAL A 822 -8.99 28.98 6.44
C VAL A 822 -8.61 30.32 5.81
N THR A 823 -7.42 30.45 5.18
CA THR A 823 -7.03 31.69 4.47
C THR A 823 -7.90 31.98 3.24
N LYS A 824 -8.71 31.01 2.75
CA LYS A 824 -9.70 31.20 1.69
C LYS A 824 -11.09 31.51 2.27
N ASP A 825 -11.53 30.75 3.28
CA ASP A 825 -12.84 30.89 3.92
C ASP A 825 -12.75 30.53 5.42
N PRO A 826 -12.88 31.49 6.36
CA PRO A 826 -12.60 31.30 7.79
C PRO A 826 -13.83 30.86 8.62
N ARG A 827 -14.86 30.30 7.98
CA ARG A 827 -16.16 29.97 8.60
C ARG A 827 -16.18 28.58 9.23
N LEU A 828 -16.74 28.50 10.44
CA LEU A 828 -16.77 27.29 11.26
C LEU A 828 -18.21 26.80 11.52
N VAL A 829 -18.37 25.48 11.57
CA VAL A 829 -19.65 24.78 11.80
C VAL A 829 -19.50 23.76 12.94
N PRO A 830 -20.57 23.41 13.68
CA PRO A 830 -20.46 22.53 14.83
C PRO A 830 -20.07 21.11 14.41
N GLY A 831 -19.06 20.55 15.09
CA GLY A 831 -18.50 19.23 14.83
C GLY A 831 -19.32 18.11 15.46
N ALA A 832 -18.64 17.03 15.86
CA ALA A 832 -19.21 15.88 16.59
C ALA A 832 -20.48 15.23 15.95
N GLY A 833 -20.74 15.46 14.66
CA GLY A 833 -21.93 14.98 13.94
C GLY A 833 -23.17 15.89 14.01
N ALA A 834 -23.11 17.04 14.70
CA ALA A 834 -24.24 17.96 14.84
C ALA A 834 -24.64 18.57 13.48
N THR A 835 -23.66 19.07 12.71
CA THR A 835 -23.88 19.54 11.32
C THR A 835 -24.56 18.45 10.47
N GLU A 836 -24.11 17.20 10.62
CA GLU A 836 -24.60 16.06 9.86
C GLU A 836 -26.06 15.71 10.18
N ILE A 837 -26.46 15.62 11.47
CA ILE A 837 -27.87 15.39 11.86
C ILE A 837 -28.76 16.56 11.41
N GLN A 838 -28.29 17.81 11.54
CA GLN A 838 -29.04 18.98 11.10
C GLN A 838 -29.26 18.97 9.57
N LEU A 839 -28.29 18.48 8.79
CA LEU A 839 -28.46 18.20 7.37
C LEU A 839 -29.49 17.08 7.12
N VAL A 840 -29.50 15.98 7.88
CA VAL A 840 -30.53 14.92 7.74
C VAL A 840 -31.94 15.52 7.85
N ARG A 841 -32.18 16.33 8.90
CA ARG A 841 -33.48 16.99 9.14
C ARG A 841 -33.86 17.90 7.96
N ARG A 842 -33.02 18.88 7.63
CA ARG A 842 -33.30 19.88 6.59
C ARG A 842 -33.48 19.24 5.20
N ILE A 843 -32.69 18.23 4.85
CA ILE A 843 -32.81 17.52 3.55
C ILE A 843 -34.08 16.65 3.53
N SER A 844 -34.49 16.07 4.66
CA SER A 844 -35.76 15.33 4.77
C SER A 844 -36.98 16.23 4.58
N ASP A 845 -36.99 17.43 5.18
CA ASP A 845 -38.01 18.45 4.95
C ASP A 845 -38.08 18.86 3.46
N PHE A 846 -36.93 18.91 2.77
CA PHE A 846 -36.86 19.18 1.34
C PHE A 846 -37.33 17.99 0.48
N ALA A 847 -37.12 16.75 0.93
CA ALA A 847 -37.66 15.56 0.27
C ALA A 847 -39.20 15.61 0.24
N ASP A 848 -39.86 15.84 1.37
CA ASP A 848 -41.33 15.84 1.44
C ASP A 848 -41.99 17.05 0.76
N ARG A 849 -41.24 18.13 0.50
CA ARG A 849 -41.65 19.23 -0.37
C ARG A 849 -41.48 18.93 -1.87
N THR A 850 -40.74 17.87 -2.24
CA THR A 850 -40.37 17.56 -3.63
C THR A 850 -41.22 16.41 -4.18
N PRO A 851 -42.18 16.66 -5.10
CA PRO A 851 -43.05 15.60 -5.62
C PRO A 851 -42.35 14.68 -6.63
N GLY A 852 -42.76 13.40 -6.63
CA GLY A 852 -42.38 12.39 -7.63
C GLY A 852 -41.14 11.56 -7.26
N LEU A 853 -40.73 10.67 -8.16
CA LEU A 853 -39.68 9.65 -7.90
C LEU A 853 -38.38 10.18 -7.23
N PRO A 854 -37.86 11.39 -7.53
CA PRO A 854 -36.68 11.93 -6.84
C PRO A 854 -36.84 12.09 -5.32
N GLN A 855 -38.06 12.15 -4.78
CA GLN A 855 -38.34 12.22 -3.33
C GLN A 855 -37.63 11.10 -2.56
N HIS A 856 -37.73 9.86 -3.05
CA HIS A 856 -37.13 8.70 -2.41
C HIS A 856 -35.60 8.79 -2.40
N ALA A 857 -35.00 9.28 -3.48
CA ALA A 857 -33.56 9.50 -3.57
C ALA A 857 -33.08 10.66 -2.69
N ILE A 858 -33.84 11.75 -2.55
CA ILE A 858 -33.50 12.87 -1.65
C ILE A 858 -33.59 12.42 -0.18
N ARG A 859 -34.64 11.67 0.22
CA ARG A 859 -34.74 11.09 1.57
C ARG A 859 -33.59 10.11 1.87
N LYS A 860 -33.24 9.22 0.93
CA LYS A 860 -32.12 8.29 1.09
C LYS A 860 -30.74 8.97 1.10
N TYR A 861 -30.59 10.11 0.41
CA TYR A 861 -29.42 10.98 0.52
C TYR A 861 -29.33 11.63 1.91
N ALA A 862 -30.45 12.03 2.52
CA ALA A 862 -30.49 12.51 3.90
C ALA A 862 -30.04 11.40 4.88
N GLU A 863 -30.64 10.21 4.80
CA GLU A 863 -30.27 9.05 5.64
C GLU A 863 -28.78 8.65 5.56
N ALA A 864 -28.07 9.01 4.49
CA ALA A 864 -26.65 8.69 4.36
C ALA A 864 -25.76 9.48 5.33
N PHE A 865 -26.18 10.68 5.79
CA PHE A 865 -25.41 11.48 6.74
C PHE A 865 -25.38 10.89 8.16
N GLU A 866 -26.34 10.02 8.52
CA GLU A 866 -26.35 9.31 9.81
C GLU A 866 -25.07 8.52 10.08
N VAL A 867 -24.32 8.13 9.04
CA VAL A 867 -23.12 7.29 9.14
C VAL A 867 -22.03 7.92 10.00
N VAL A 868 -21.94 9.26 10.02
CA VAL A 868 -20.91 9.99 10.79
C VAL A 868 -21.18 9.88 12.31
N PRO A 869 -22.30 10.39 12.86
CA PRO A 869 -22.61 10.23 14.28
C PRO A 869 -22.75 8.76 14.71
N ARG A 870 -23.26 7.88 13.83
CA ARG A 870 -23.29 6.43 14.07
C ARG A 870 -21.89 5.86 14.31
N THR A 871 -20.95 6.13 13.41
CA THR A 871 -19.57 5.60 13.48
C THR A 871 -18.78 6.22 14.62
N LEU A 872 -19.04 7.49 14.99
CA LEU A 872 -18.47 8.11 16.18
C LEU A 872 -18.91 7.37 17.46
N ALA A 873 -20.22 7.14 17.64
CA ALA A 873 -20.76 6.38 18.76
C ALA A 873 -20.26 4.93 18.80
N GLU A 874 -20.25 4.22 17.66
CA GLU A 874 -19.70 2.86 17.52
C GLU A 874 -18.20 2.79 17.87
N SER A 875 -17.43 3.84 17.57
CA SER A 875 -15.98 3.89 17.85
C SER A 875 -15.68 4.19 19.32
N ALA A 876 -16.50 5.02 19.98
CA ALA A 876 -16.48 5.24 21.43
C ALA A 876 -17.01 4.03 22.23
N GLY A 877 -17.78 3.13 21.59
CA GLY A 877 -18.38 1.95 22.23
C GLY A 877 -19.75 2.20 22.86
N LEU A 878 -20.43 3.27 22.46
CA LEU A 878 -21.81 3.60 22.86
C LEU A 878 -22.83 2.85 21.99
N ASP A 879 -24.06 2.70 22.46
CA ASP A 879 -25.16 2.25 21.58
C ASP A 879 -25.57 3.40 20.64
N ALA A 880 -25.10 3.31 19.40
CA ALA A 880 -25.45 4.26 18.34
C ALA A 880 -26.97 4.37 18.10
N THR A 881 -27.76 3.36 18.45
CA THR A 881 -29.24 3.41 18.35
C THR A 881 -29.82 4.41 19.36
N GLU A 882 -29.33 4.37 20.60
CA GLU A 882 -29.74 5.25 21.68
C GLU A 882 -29.25 6.69 21.44
N VAL A 883 -27.98 6.84 21.06
CA VAL A 883 -27.36 8.14 20.73
C VAL A 883 -28.06 8.82 19.55
N LEU A 884 -28.30 8.12 18.44
CA LEU A 884 -29.03 8.70 17.30
C LEU A 884 -30.46 9.12 17.69
N SER A 885 -31.16 8.34 18.52
CA SER A 885 -32.49 8.69 19.01
C SER A 885 -32.50 9.95 19.88
N ARG A 886 -31.48 10.11 20.74
CA ARG A 886 -31.26 11.34 21.53
C ARG A 886 -30.96 12.53 20.63
N LEU A 887 -30.05 12.39 19.67
CA LEU A 887 -29.71 13.46 18.71
C LEU A 887 -30.90 13.89 17.87
N TYR A 888 -31.67 12.96 17.31
CA TYR A 888 -32.91 13.31 16.61
C TYR A 888 -33.89 14.06 17.53
N THR A 889 -33.99 13.67 18.80
CA THR A 889 -34.85 14.37 19.77
C THR A 889 -34.37 15.80 20.05
N ALA A 890 -33.06 16.01 20.23
CA ALA A 890 -32.46 17.34 20.40
C ALA A 890 -32.66 18.21 19.16
N HIS A 891 -32.23 17.75 17.99
CA HIS A 891 -32.36 18.47 16.72
C HIS A 891 -33.81 18.70 16.26
N HIS A 892 -34.81 18.02 16.82
CA HIS A 892 -36.23 18.33 16.58
C HIS A 892 -36.80 19.40 17.52
N ARG A 893 -36.13 19.76 18.63
CA ARG A 893 -36.54 20.85 19.52
C ARG A 893 -36.19 22.21 18.91
N SER A 894 -37.10 22.75 18.11
CA SER A 894 -37.03 24.13 17.60
C SER A 894 -38.43 24.70 17.38
N ASN A 895 -38.69 25.91 17.89
CA ASN A 895 -39.89 26.73 17.63
C ASN A 895 -41.23 26.27 18.22
N THR A 896 -41.26 25.44 19.27
CA THR A 896 -42.54 25.07 19.94
C THR A 896 -42.82 25.85 21.24
N GLU A 897 -41.82 26.52 21.83
CA GLU A 897 -41.95 27.16 23.15
C GLU A 897 -42.14 28.70 23.10
N GLU A 898 -42.34 29.28 21.91
CA GLU A 898 -42.80 30.68 21.76
C GLU A 898 -44.24 30.90 22.26
N GLN A 899 -44.98 29.86 22.67
CA GLN A 899 -46.41 29.94 23.06
C GLN A 899 -46.81 29.15 24.32
N SER A 900 -45.92 29.04 25.32
CA SER A 900 -46.32 28.62 26.68
C SER A 900 -45.45 29.29 27.75
N GLY A 901 -45.71 30.56 28.03
CA GLY A 901 -44.98 31.31 29.05
C GLY A 901 -45.44 30.97 30.47
N GLU A 902 -44.54 30.41 31.27
CA GLU A 902 -44.50 30.62 32.72
C GLU A 902 -43.14 31.27 33.06
N GLU A 903 -43.17 32.42 33.72
CA GLU A 903 -42.00 33.29 33.93
C GLU A 903 -41.09 32.70 35.04
N GLY A 904 -39.90 32.18 34.69
CA GLY A 904 -39.10 31.33 35.58
C GLY A 904 -37.66 31.80 35.90
N SER A 905 -36.83 32.05 34.89
CA SER A 905 -35.45 32.54 35.04
C SER A 905 -34.92 33.12 33.74
N SER A 906 -33.98 34.07 33.82
CA SER A 906 -33.38 34.77 32.69
C SER A 906 -31.94 34.32 32.42
N GLU A 907 -31.49 34.56 31.19
CA GLU A 907 -30.14 34.31 30.65
C GLU A 907 -29.91 32.84 30.24
N ASP A 908 -29.33 32.66 29.03
CA ASP A 908 -29.03 31.43 28.28
C ASP A 908 -30.12 30.84 27.33
N GLU A 909 -30.26 31.45 26.14
CA GLU A 909 -31.01 30.87 24.98
C GLU A 909 -30.13 29.89 24.17
N GLU A 910 -29.90 28.69 24.69
CA GLU A 910 -29.08 27.64 24.05
C GLU A 910 -29.65 27.16 22.70
N SER A 911 -28.77 27.00 21.70
CA SER A 911 -29.16 26.57 20.34
C SER A 911 -29.11 25.04 20.18
N TYR A 912 -30.20 24.35 20.53
CA TYR A 912 -30.39 22.88 20.51
C TYR A 912 -30.06 22.10 19.21
N TRP A 913 -29.59 22.76 18.13
CA TRP A 913 -29.10 22.13 16.92
C TRP A 913 -27.56 21.99 16.88
N ASN A 914 -26.86 22.54 17.87
CA ASN A 914 -25.41 22.38 18.04
C ASN A 914 -25.01 21.05 18.72
N THR A 915 -26.00 20.30 19.24
CA THR A 915 -25.79 19.07 20.01
C THR A 915 -25.14 17.96 19.17
N GLY A 916 -23.94 17.53 19.56
CA GLY A 916 -23.18 16.46 18.91
C GLY A 916 -23.13 15.17 19.73
N VAL A 917 -22.49 14.14 19.15
CA VAL A 917 -22.14 12.90 19.87
C VAL A 917 -21.10 13.21 20.95
N ASP A 918 -21.42 12.91 22.20
CA ASP A 918 -20.40 12.80 23.25
C ASP A 918 -19.67 11.46 23.11
N LEU A 919 -18.38 11.47 23.37
CA LEU A 919 -17.49 10.32 23.29
C LEU A 919 -17.00 9.88 24.68
N GLU A 920 -17.17 10.71 25.71
CA GLU A 920 -16.81 10.37 27.09
C GLU A 920 -17.94 9.66 27.82
N ILE A 921 -17.72 8.39 28.13
CA ILE A 921 -18.70 7.48 28.77
C ILE A 921 -19.12 7.95 30.20
N GLY A 922 -18.43 8.94 30.78
CA GLY A 922 -18.61 9.37 32.17
C GLY A 922 -19.36 10.68 32.40
N ALA A 923 -19.56 11.53 31.38
CA ALA A 923 -20.00 12.92 31.57
C ALA A 923 -21.49 13.15 31.26
N SER A 924 -22.00 12.61 30.15
CA SER A 924 -23.35 12.91 29.64
C SER A 924 -24.18 11.67 29.29
N ASN A 925 -25.37 11.89 28.74
CA ASN A 925 -26.21 10.83 28.14
C ASN A 925 -25.74 10.41 26.72
N GLY A 926 -24.46 10.59 26.38
CA GLY A 926 -23.91 10.35 25.03
C GLY A 926 -24.12 11.51 24.06
N THR A 927 -24.39 12.72 24.56
CA THR A 927 -24.65 13.93 23.76
C THR A 927 -24.12 15.18 24.48
N LEU A 928 -23.33 16.00 23.77
CA LEU A 928 -22.73 17.26 24.24
C LEU A 928 -23.12 18.43 23.34
N ASP A 929 -22.89 19.69 23.74
CA ASP A 929 -22.91 20.81 22.80
C ASP A 929 -21.52 20.98 22.16
N ALA A 930 -21.47 20.95 20.82
CA ALA A 930 -20.21 21.03 20.10
C ALA A 930 -19.60 22.44 20.09
N VAL A 931 -20.36 23.48 20.43
CA VAL A 931 -19.90 24.88 20.40
C VAL A 931 -19.24 25.27 21.72
N ASP A 932 -19.82 24.86 22.85
CA ASP A 932 -19.31 25.17 24.19
C ASP A 932 -18.03 24.41 24.50
N GLU A 933 -17.97 23.12 24.15
CA GLU A 933 -16.74 22.33 24.15
C GLU A 933 -15.74 22.79 23.07
N GLY A 934 -16.14 23.70 22.16
CA GLY A 934 -15.31 24.27 21.11
C GLY A 934 -14.86 23.27 20.04
N ILE A 935 -15.68 22.25 19.78
CA ILE A 935 -15.48 21.21 18.76
C ILE A 935 -16.07 21.71 17.44
N LEU A 936 -15.33 22.59 16.76
CA LEU A 936 -15.73 23.18 15.49
C LEU A 936 -14.95 22.61 14.30
N ASP A 937 -15.66 22.36 13.20
CA ASP A 937 -15.10 21.90 11.92
C ASP A 937 -15.06 23.06 10.90
N LEU A 938 -14.14 23.00 9.94
CA LEU A 938 -14.06 24.00 8.88
C LEU A 938 -15.18 23.80 7.84
N MET A 939 -16.03 24.81 7.65
CA MET A 939 -17.14 24.77 6.69
C MET A 939 -16.65 24.46 5.26
N ALA A 940 -15.49 25.01 4.87
CA ALA A 940 -14.86 24.75 3.58
C ALA A 940 -14.52 23.25 3.39
N SER A 941 -13.87 22.60 4.37
CA SER A 941 -13.55 21.17 4.32
C SER A 941 -14.79 20.31 4.11
N LYS A 942 -15.86 20.53 4.89
CA LYS A 942 -17.13 19.81 4.75
C LYS A 942 -17.81 20.07 3.40
N SER A 943 -17.82 21.31 2.92
CA SER A 943 -18.44 21.66 1.64
C SER A 943 -17.80 20.93 0.44
N TRP A 944 -16.46 20.81 0.43
CA TRP A 944 -15.74 20.05 -0.59
C TRP A 944 -15.91 18.54 -0.39
N ALA A 945 -15.87 18.04 0.85
CA ALA A 945 -16.05 16.62 1.12
C ALA A 945 -17.43 16.10 0.67
N ILE A 946 -18.51 16.81 1.00
CA ILE A 946 -19.88 16.48 0.56
C ILE A 946 -19.97 16.53 -0.97
N ARG A 947 -19.34 17.52 -1.61
CA ARG A 947 -19.33 17.66 -3.07
C ARG A 947 -18.64 16.48 -3.75
N LEU A 948 -17.42 16.15 -3.33
CA LEU A 948 -16.62 15.06 -3.91
C LEU A 948 -17.23 13.68 -3.64
N ALA A 949 -17.76 13.45 -2.43
CA ALA A 949 -18.47 12.20 -2.11
C ALA A 949 -19.72 12.00 -2.99
N SER A 950 -20.51 13.06 -3.17
CA SER A 950 -21.70 13.03 -4.03
C SER A 950 -21.34 12.80 -5.50
N GLU A 951 -20.28 13.44 -6.00
CA GLU A 951 -19.80 13.29 -7.38
C GLU A 951 -19.19 11.90 -7.64
N ALA A 952 -18.45 11.34 -6.67
CA ALA A 952 -17.96 9.96 -6.72
C ALA A 952 -19.09 8.93 -6.72
N ALA A 953 -20.09 9.07 -5.84
CA ALA A 953 -21.25 8.18 -5.82
C ALA A 953 -22.07 8.27 -7.12
N ARG A 954 -22.32 9.49 -7.63
CA ARG A 954 -23.02 9.72 -8.90
C ARG A 954 -22.27 9.15 -10.10
N THR A 955 -20.94 9.30 -10.17
CA THR A 955 -20.14 8.75 -11.27
C THR A 955 -20.13 7.22 -11.24
N VAL A 956 -19.99 6.58 -10.06
CA VAL A 956 -20.14 5.12 -9.92
C VAL A 956 -21.52 4.64 -10.37
N LEU A 957 -22.61 5.32 -9.97
CA LEU A 957 -23.99 4.96 -10.39
C LEU A 957 -24.25 5.21 -11.89
N SER A 958 -23.46 6.04 -12.56
CA SER A 958 -23.58 6.32 -13.99
C SER A 958 -22.90 5.27 -14.89
N VAL A 959 -22.10 4.36 -14.31
CA VAL A 959 -21.44 3.27 -15.04
C VAL A 959 -22.36 2.06 -15.15
N ASP A 960 -22.91 1.83 -16.34
CA ASP A 960 -23.74 0.70 -16.71
C ASP A 960 -22.92 -0.54 -17.15
N GLN A 961 -21.80 -0.33 -17.84
CA GLN A 961 -20.91 -1.39 -18.32
C GLN A 961 -19.45 -1.14 -17.91
N ILE A 962 -18.78 -2.17 -17.36
CA ILE A 962 -17.33 -2.17 -17.14
C ILE A 962 -16.67 -3.20 -18.06
N ILE A 963 -15.73 -2.73 -18.88
CA ILE A 963 -14.87 -3.59 -19.72
C ILE A 963 -13.46 -3.62 -19.10
N VAL A 964 -13.07 -4.76 -18.53
CA VAL A 964 -11.75 -4.98 -17.93
C VAL A 964 -10.85 -5.72 -18.93
N ALA A 965 -9.74 -5.10 -19.32
CA ALA A 965 -8.66 -5.78 -20.02
C ALA A 965 -7.76 -6.52 -19.01
N ARG A 966 -7.33 -7.74 -19.33
CA ARG A 966 -6.28 -8.46 -18.59
C ARG A 966 -5.07 -7.54 -18.41
N GLN A 967 -4.61 -7.41 -17.16
CA GLN A 967 -3.41 -6.64 -16.82
C GLN A 967 -2.24 -7.01 -17.73
N ALA A 968 -1.55 -6.00 -18.26
CA ALA A 968 -0.50 -6.13 -19.25
C ALA A 968 0.82 -6.61 -18.61
N GLY A 969 0.85 -7.86 -18.14
CA GLY A 969 2.09 -8.63 -18.15
C GLY A 969 2.65 -8.58 -19.57
N GLY A 970 3.90 -8.13 -19.72
CA GLY A 970 4.55 -8.03 -21.02
C GLY A 970 4.49 -9.35 -21.78
N PRO A 971 4.58 -9.34 -23.13
CA PRO A 971 4.54 -10.56 -23.90
C PRO A 971 5.56 -11.54 -23.31
N LYS A 972 5.13 -12.79 -23.03
CA LYS A 972 6.04 -13.84 -22.58
C LYS A 972 7.27 -13.80 -23.49
N PRO A 973 8.50 -13.77 -22.96
CA PRO A 973 9.69 -13.83 -23.81
C PRO A 973 9.52 -15.04 -24.74
N PRO A 974 9.71 -14.87 -26.05
CA PRO A 974 9.48 -15.96 -27.00
C PRO A 974 10.30 -17.17 -26.55
N GLY A 975 9.63 -18.31 -26.38
CA GLY A 975 10.31 -19.55 -26.04
C GLY A 975 11.35 -19.87 -27.12
N PRO A 976 12.42 -20.62 -26.78
CA PRO A 976 13.44 -21.00 -27.74
C PRO A 976 12.78 -21.67 -28.95
N ASN A 977 12.80 -20.97 -30.08
CA ASN A 977 12.09 -21.38 -31.29
C ASN A 977 12.97 -22.42 -32.03
N PRO A 978 12.56 -23.70 -32.16
CA PRO A 978 13.51 -24.78 -32.46
C PRO A 978 14.21 -24.72 -33.82
N ASN A 979 13.69 -23.94 -34.78
CA ASN A 979 14.15 -23.90 -36.17
C ASN A 979 14.81 -22.54 -36.52
N TRP A 980 15.75 -22.05 -35.69
CA TRP A 980 16.58 -20.88 -36.03
C TRP A 980 17.84 -21.23 -36.85
N ASP A 981 18.11 -22.52 -37.08
CA ASP A 981 19.28 -23.02 -37.81
C ASP A 981 18.96 -23.40 -39.28
N GLU A 982 17.79 -23.02 -39.82
CA GLU A 982 17.29 -23.44 -41.16
C GLU A 982 17.05 -22.29 -42.17
N ASP A 983 17.37 -21.02 -41.83
CA ASP A 983 17.28 -19.82 -42.71
C ASP A 983 18.66 -19.17 -42.94
#